data_AF-A0A2W4RCF7-F1
#
_entry.id   AF-A0A2W4RCF7-F1
#
_cell.length_a   1.000
_cell.length_b   1.000
_cell.length_c   1.000
_cell.angle_alpha   90.00
_cell.angle_beta   90.00
_cell.angle_gamma   90.00
#
_symmetry.space_group_name_H-M   'P 1'
#
loop_
_entity.id
_entity.type
_entity.pdbx_description
1 polymer ?
#
loop_
_entity_poly.entity_id
_entity_poly.type
_entity_poly.pdbx_seq_one_letter_code
_entity_poly.pdbx_strand_id
1 'polypeptide(L)'
;MVSRPEAAPVHVTPYDRLALTDAEVEHFLVTGEHQRELADFFGEEEYRELTQLARRAHSVPLRRAAPRVFILPGIMGSQLGMARRRPLPRDVLWLDPLDIAFGRLKLLRLPGRARIIALGVILYTYLRLKLRLREAGFAPEFYTYDWRLDVETLGRAFAARLRAETGPTMIVAHSMGGLVSRAALTHRGLDSVQRLVLLGTPNFGSFAPVQALRGTYAVVRKIARLDLRHSAEELAQQVFSTFPSLYQMLPAPGRSGAVDLFDARAWPRTGPRPRAELLEQARSLERLLAPADERFAAIVGVDQETVTGIERDGDDFVYTITRQGDGTVPMTCAVLPGASTHFTSVAHSDLPRDALVASAVIDLLRDGTTRRLPAEWTRGGIARTQISDRELRRTHNGKVDFAALSPDERREFLQNLNEPPQFELHVPEPRRAARRAHTIGVRRGRSRRAPGTAASRTRRARAQLEIRVEAGDIVEARAQALAVAVFQNVRPAGALTAIDARLEGLVEEFVARRMLPAEPGAIVPVPTRGRLRHAEQVLLVGIGRFDRLDAAAIEFAAENVVRLCVRAGIRSFATVLWGAGAGFPAEQSCESQLRGYLRGLVAADSNGEITHIGFRVRNASLQRHIAAVCRKVIESEQLAGRRVVVQAPEARPHARRRRVRSAVPTTAYLFVNEQPGQGSARELRAALLTAGAPAAVIAETHGISWSKLDAHFRELESPNLTLAKLGSFGERLGELTLHETVREALYAMRERPLVVVHDAASSRIPWETLCIRGWFPAAEAGLSRRYAAEQLSLAKFSEARRRGPELSVLVVADPTGDLPGAALEGERLLELLRPLADARVTLVQGRAATRARLLAEFQSGEYDLLHFAGHAFFDASAPERSGVRCSDAVLSGADLAGLARLPALVVFNACESGRLRRGAATVRVRAGIARRLRESHGLAEVFLRGGVANYIGTYWPVGDSAALAFAESFYPALLRNASIGAAVVEARSAIRAKRSPDWADYVHYGDPEFRLKEGHL
;
A
#
# COMPACT_ATOMS: atom_id res chain seq x y z
N MET A 1 42.62 50.26 8.02
CA MET A 1 42.52 48.79 8.09
C MET A 1 41.08 48.41 7.82
N VAL A 2 40.77 47.94 6.61
CA VAL A 2 39.43 47.45 6.25
C VAL A 2 39.41 45.96 6.58
N SER A 3 38.60 45.60 7.56
CA SER A 3 38.35 44.25 8.04
C SER A 3 37.83 43.36 6.90
N ARG A 4 38.51 42.22 6.68
CA ARG A 4 38.06 41.16 5.78
C ARG A 4 36.68 40.65 6.21
N PRO A 5 35.76 40.37 5.28
CA PRO A 5 34.49 39.74 5.63
C PRO A 5 34.74 38.32 6.15
N GLU A 6 34.16 37.98 7.29
CA GLU A 6 34.08 36.62 7.81
C GLU A 6 33.49 35.71 6.72
N ALA A 7 34.19 34.62 6.41
CA ALA A 7 33.70 33.63 5.45
C ALA A 7 32.42 32.99 6.03
N ALA A 8 31.33 33.08 5.26
CA ALA A 8 30.07 32.41 5.61
C ALA A 8 30.33 30.92 5.93
N PRO A 9 29.63 30.34 6.93
CA PRO A 9 29.80 28.94 7.28
C PRO A 9 29.60 28.06 6.05
N VAL A 10 30.55 27.15 5.79
CA VAL A 10 30.52 26.25 4.64
C VAL A 10 29.35 25.29 4.83
N HIS A 11 28.30 25.47 4.03
CA HIS A 11 27.13 24.60 4.02
C HIS A 11 27.52 23.21 3.50
N VAL A 12 27.65 22.22 4.38
CA VAL A 12 27.95 20.82 4.05
C VAL A 12 26.83 19.95 4.62
N THR A 13 26.11 19.23 3.76
CA THR A 13 25.03 18.33 4.17
C THR A 13 25.56 16.92 4.47
N PRO A 14 24.79 16.06 5.15
CA PRO A 14 25.09 14.63 5.22
C PRO A 14 25.17 13.95 3.84
N TYR A 15 24.40 14.43 2.84
CA TYR A 15 24.40 13.89 1.48
C TYR A 15 25.68 14.23 0.71
N ASP A 16 26.29 15.38 0.97
CA ASP A 16 27.62 15.72 0.43
C ASP A 16 28.66 14.67 0.85
N ARG A 17 28.57 14.17 2.09
CA ARG A 17 29.48 13.16 2.64
C ARG A 17 29.23 11.75 2.09
N LEU A 18 28.07 11.53 1.47
CA LEU A 18 27.66 10.29 0.81
C LEU A 18 27.86 10.33 -0.72
N ALA A 19 28.54 11.36 -1.25
CA ALA A 19 28.93 11.45 -2.65
C ALA A 19 30.09 10.48 -3.00
N LEU A 20 29.90 9.21 -2.66
CA LEU A 20 30.81 8.10 -2.92
C LEU A 20 30.78 7.73 -4.41
N THR A 21 31.92 7.27 -4.92
CA THR A 21 32.01 6.68 -6.25
C THR A 21 31.37 5.29 -6.27
N ASP A 22 30.96 4.83 -7.45
CA ASP A 22 30.46 3.47 -7.66
C ASP A 22 31.49 2.41 -7.24
N ALA A 23 32.78 2.64 -7.52
CA ALA A 23 33.86 1.74 -7.12
C ALA A 23 34.01 1.64 -5.60
N GLU A 24 33.90 2.75 -4.87
CA GLU A 24 33.93 2.75 -3.40
C GLU A 24 32.73 1.99 -2.82
N VAL A 25 31.53 2.23 -3.34
CA VAL A 25 30.33 1.50 -2.89
C VAL A 25 30.41 0.01 -3.19
N GLU A 26 30.90 -0.38 -4.37
CA GLU A 26 31.14 -1.79 -4.70
C GLU A 26 32.15 -2.44 -3.75
N HIS A 27 33.25 -1.74 -3.44
CA HIS A 27 34.25 -2.22 -2.49
C HIS A 27 33.63 -2.46 -1.11
N PHE A 28 32.91 -1.46 -0.58
CA PHE A 28 32.23 -1.55 0.71
C PHE A 28 31.17 -2.66 0.77
N LEU A 29 30.43 -2.88 -0.31
CA LEU A 29 29.49 -4.01 -0.40
C LEU A 29 30.19 -5.37 -0.35
N VAL A 30 31.40 -5.49 -0.92
CA VAL A 30 32.16 -6.74 -0.88
C VAL A 30 32.78 -6.97 0.50
N THR A 31 33.45 -5.96 1.06
CA THR A 31 34.19 -6.04 2.32
C THR A 31 33.30 -6.00 3.55
N GLY A 32 32.12 -5.38 3.46
CA GLY A 32 31.22 -5.10 4.59
C GLY A 32 31.57 -3.81 5.35
N GLU A 33 32.53 -3.02 4.88
CA GLU A 33 32.80 -1.69 5.43
C GLU A 33 31.61 -0.75 5.20
N HIS A 34 31.38 0.21 6.10
CA HIS A 34 30.26 1.16 6.03
C HIS A 34 28.87 0.51 5.87
N GLN A 35 28.70 -0.70 6.39
CA GLN A 35 27.43 -1.45 6.30
C GLN A 35 26.24 -0.63 6.77
N ARG A 36 26.37 0.08 7.89
CA ARG A 36 25.29 0.87 8.47
C ARG A 36 24.87 2.01 7.54
N GLU A 37 25.82 2.77 7.03
CA GLU A 37 25.55 3.90 6.14
C GLU A 37 24.96 3.46 4.80
N LEU A 38 25.43 2.32 4.25
CA LEU A 38 24.89 1.77 3.00
C LEU A 38 23.52 1.12 3.19
N ALA A 39 23.26 0.46 4.31
CA ALA A 39 21.94 -0.07 4.66
C ALA A 39 20.93 1.06 4.90
N ASP A 40 21.36 2.16 5.54
CA ASP A 40 20.52 3.36 5.70
C ASP A 40 20.21 4.01 4.34
N PHE A 41 21.17 4.02 3.41
CA PHE A 41 21.04 4.63 2.07
C PHE A 41 20.19 3.79 1.10
N PHE A 42 20.44 2.48 0.98
CA PHE A 42 19.72 1.59 0.05
C PHE A 42 18.46 0.97 0.66
N GLY A 43 18.42 0.80 1.98
CA GLY A 43 17.49 -0.06 2.70
C GLY A 43 18.08 -1.44 2.99
N GLU A 44 17.67 -2.04 4.11
CA GLU A 44 18.21 -3.31 4.63
C GLU A 44 18.09 -4.49 3.63
N GLU A 45 16.96 -4.59 2.93
CA GLU A 45 16.74 -5.65 1.95
C GLU A 45 17.57 -5.43 0.68
N GLU A 46 17.55 -4.20 0.15
CA GLU A 46 18.31 -3.81 -1.05
C GLU A 46 19.82 -3.93 -0.82
N TYR A 47 20.33 -3.50 0.35
CA TYR A 47 21.72 -3.66 0.74
C TYR A 47 22.15 -5.13 0.75
N ARG A 48 21.31 -6.02 1.31
CA ARG A 48 21.57 -7.47 1.33
C ARG A 48 21.65 -8.04 -0.08
N GLU A 49 20.74 -7.68 -0.98
CA GLU A 49 20.77 -8.13 -2.37
C GLU A 49 22.01 -7.60 -3.12
N LEU A 50 22.30 -6.31 -3.00
CA LEU A 50 23.46 -5.66 -3.62
C LEU A 50 24.77 -6.25 -3.11
N THR A 51 24.87 -6.57 -1.83
CA THR A 51 26.03 -7.26 -1.23
C THR A 51 26.25 -8.63 -1.89
N GLN A 52 25.18 -9.41 -2.04
CA GLN A 52 25.28 -10.72 -2.69
C GLN A 52 25.66 -10.60 -4.18
N LEU A 53 25.04 -9.68 -4.90
CA LEU A 53 25.36 -9.39 -6.30
C LEU A 53 26.82 -8.92 -6.46
N ALA A 54 27.27 -8.01 -5.61
CA ALA A 54 28.64 -7.47 -5.64
C ALA A 54 29.66 -8.58 -5.41
N ARG A 55 29.44 -9.46 -4.42
CA ARG A 55 30.32 -10.61 -4.15
C ARG A 55 30.38 -11.58 -5.33
N ARG A 56 29.23 -11.91 -5.95
CA ARG A 56 29.21 -12.77 -7.15
C ARG A 56 29.91 -12.10 -8.33
N ALA A 57 29.62 -10.83 -8.59
CA ALA A 57 30.26 -10.05 -9.64
C ALA A 57 31.80 -9.99 -9.50
N HIS A 58 32.29 -9.84 -8.26
CA HIS A 58 33.72 -9.81 -7.95
C HIS A 58 34.37 -11.20 -7.96
N SER A 59 33.60 -12.27 -7.71
CA SER A 59 34.09 -13.65 -7.83
C SER A 59 34.41 -14.06 -9.27
N VAL A 60 33.89 -13.33 -10.27
CA VAL A 60 34.15 -13.55 -11.70
C VAL A 60 35.33 -12.67 -12.15
N PRO A 61 36.51 -13.25 -12.47
CA PRO A 61 37.67 -12.48 -12.90
C PRO A 61 37.39 -11.75 -14.22
N LEU A 62 37.69 -10.45 -14.27
CA LEU A 62 37.65 -9.69 -15.53
C LEU A 62 38.85 -10.08 -16.39
N ARG A 63 38.58 -10.69 -17.54
CA ARG A 63 39.61 -10.91 -18.55
C ARG A 63 40.01 -9.57 -19.16
N ARG A 64 41.29 -9.40 -19.51
CA ARG A 64 41.80 -8.19 -20.19
C ARG A 64 41.07 -7.88 -21.51
N ALA A 65 40.47 -8.89 -22.13
CA ALA A 65 39.68 -8.78 -23.36
C ALA A 65 38.15 -8.75 -23.13
N ALA A 66 37.68 -8.54 -21.89
CA ALA A 66 36.24 -8.46 -21.61
C ALA A 66 35.60 -7.28 -22.39
N PRO A 67 34.43 -7.47 -23.03
CA PRO A 67 33.78 -6.39 -23.77
C PRO A 67 33.39 -5.25 -22.83
N ARG A 68 33.72 -4.01 -23.24
CA ARG A 68 33.36 -2.81 -22.47
C ARG A 68 31.91 -2.46 -22.71
N VAL A 69 31.18 -2.14 -21.63
CA VAL A 69 29.77 -1.75 -21.71
C VAL A 69 29.58 -0.40 -21.02
N PHE A 70 29.25 0.64 -21.78
CA PHE A 70 28.87 1.93 -21.18
C PHE A 70 27.40 1.92 -20.79
N ILE A 71 27.12 2.21 -19.53
CA ILE A 71 25.76 2.38 -19.02
C ILE A 71 25.47 3.89 -18.95
N LEU A 72 24.50 4.35 -19.74
CA LEU A 72 24.10 5.75 -19.80
C LEU A 72 22.77 5.95 -19.06
N PRO A 73 22.75 6.80 -18.01
CA PRO A 73 21.53 7.09 -17.27
C PRO A 73 20.57 7.95 -18.07
N GLY A 74 19.32 8.05 -17.61
CA GLY A 74 18.31 8.98 -18.13
C GLY A 74 18.47 10.42 -17.65
N ILE A 75 17.49 11.26 -17.99
CA ILE A 75 17.37 12.60 -17.39
C ILE A 75 17.29 12.46 -15.86
N MET A 76 17.97 13.33 -15.12
CA MET A 76 18.05 13.27 -13.65
C MET A 76 18.69 11.99 -13.10
N GLY A 77 19.25 11.10 -13.93
CA GLY A 77 19.90 9.87 -13.48
C GLY A 77 21.38 10.03 -13.12
N SER A 78 21.98 11.20 -13.37
CA SER A 78 23.28 11.59 -12.82
C SER A 78 23.10 12.60 -11.68
N GLN A 79 23.85 12.42 -10.60
CA GLN A 79 23.97 13.43 -9.56
C GLN A 79 24.66 14.68 -10.11
N LEU A 80 24.13 15.87 -9.81
CA LEU A 80 24.69 17.15 -10.22
C LEU A 80 25.10 17.96 -8.99
N GLY A 81 26.19 18.71 -9.12
CA GLY A 81 26.69 19.51 -8.03
C GLY A 81 27.85 20.40 -8.42
N MET A 82 28.60 20.88 -7.44
CA MET A 82 29.77 21.73 -7.63
C MET A 82 31.01 21.11 -6.99
N ALA A 83 32.16 21.33 -7.61
CA ALA A 83 33.44 20.95 -7.01
C ALA A 83 33.78 21.89 -5.84
N ARG A 84 34.22 21.32 -4.70
CA ARG A 84 34.84 22.06 -3.60
C ARG A 84 36.35 21.79 -3.54
N ARG A 85 37.12 22.71 -2.96
CA ARG A 85 38.56 22.48 -2.70
C ARG A 85 38.70 21.42 -1.59
N ARG A 86 39.64 20.49 -1.77
CA ARG A 86 39.98 19.51 -0.71
C ARG A 86 40.36 20.26 0.59
N PRO A 87 39.98 19.74 1.78
CA PRO A 87 39.43 18.40 2.06
C PRO A 87 37.89 18.29 2.02
N LEU A 88 37.16 19.33 1.58
CA LEU A 88 35.70 19.32 1.63
C LEU A 88 35.09 18.35 0.61
N PRO A 89 33.97 17.66 0.96
CA PRO A 89 33.22 16.85 0.01
C PRO A 89 32.58 17.71 -1.08
N ARG A 90 32.23 17.09 -2.21
CA ARG A 90 31.54 17.77 -3.31
C ARG A 90 30.17 18.29 -2.84
N ASP A 91 29.73 19.41 -3.41
CA ASP A 91 28.43 20.05 -3.09
C ASP A 91 27.34 19.43 -3.97
N VAL A 92 26.59 18.47 -3.46
CA VAL A 92 25.55 17.75 -4.22
C VAL A 92 24.28 18.60 -4.24
N LEU A 93 23.85 19.03 -5.42
CA LEU A 93 22.58 19.75 -5.60
C LEU A 93 21.44 18.81 -6.04
N TRP A 94 21.79 17.72 -6.72
CA TRP A 94 20.86 16.68 -7.16
C TRP A 94 21.49 15.30 -6.92
N LEU A 95 20.89 14.38 -6.16
CA LEU A 95 19.70 14.53 -5.32
C LEU A 95 20.11 14.77 -3.85
N ASP A 96 20.06 16.01 -3.39
CA ASP A 96 20.21 16.36 -1.96
C ASP A 96 18.90 16.99 -1.45
N PRO A 97 18.08 16.22 -0.70
CA PRO A 97 16.79 16.70 -0.19
C PRO A 97 16.87 17.91 0.74
N LEU A 98 17.97 18.09 1.49
CA LEU A 98 18.13 19.23 2.39
C LEU A 98 18.41 20.51 1.59
N ASP A 99 19.28 20.41 0.59
CA ASP A 99 19.54 21.50 -0.34
C ASP A 99 18.30 21.90 -1.14
N ILE A 100 17.52 20.91 -1.55
CA ILE A 100 16.21 21.13 -2.18
C ILE A 100 15.30 21.89 -1.22
N ALA A 101 15.21 21.47 0.05
CA ALA A 101 14.37 22.11 1.06
C ALA A 101 14.75 23.57 1.32
N PHE A 102 16.04 23.90 1.26
CA PHE A 102 16.52 25.28 1.35
C PHE A 102 16.36 26.09 0.05
N GLY A 103 15.80 25.50 -1.01
CA GLY A 103 15.53 26.18 -2.28
C GLY A 103 16.75 26.31 -3.19
N ARG A 104 17.83 25.54 -2.96
CA ARG A 104 19.07 25.60 -3.75
C ARG A 104 18.93 25.05 -5.16
N LEU A 105 17.82 24.40 -5.51
CA LEU A 105 17.54 23.95 -6.89
C LEU A 105 17.58 25.08 -7.92
N LYS A 106 17.31 26.33 -7.52
CA LYS A 106 17.48 27.50 -8.40
C LYS A 106 18.88 27.66 -8.98
N LEU A 107 19.90 27.11 -8.31
CA LEU A 107 21.28 27.11 -8.80
C LEU A 107 21.45 26.26 -10.07
N LEU A 108 20.54 25.32 -10.33
CA LEU A 108 20.55 24.50 -11.54
C LEU A 108 20.06 25.25 -12.78
N ARG A 109 19.52 26.48 -12.68
CA ARG A 109 19.01 27.22 -13.85
C ARG A 109 20.09 27.49 -14.91
N LEU A 110 19.68 27.59 -16.18
CA LEU A 110 20.53 27.96 -17.32
C LEU A 110 20.07 29.27 -18.01
N PRO A 111 21.01 30.18 -18.38
CA PRO A 111 22.38 30.23 -17.90
C PRO A 111 22.43 30.55 -16.39
N GLY A 112 23.38 29.92 -15.69
CA GLY A 112 23.60 30.06 -14.25
C GLY A 112 24.98 30.62 -13.95
N ARG A 113 25.16 31.20 -12.75
CA ARG A 113 26.48 31.65 -12.26
C ARG A 113 27.34 30.49 -11.70
N ALA A 114 26.69 29.40 -11.30
CA ALA A 114 27.33 28.23 -10.71
C ALA A 114 27.87 27.29 -11.80
N ARG A 115 29.13 26.84 -11.63
CA ARG A 115 29.72 25.81 -12.50
C ARG A 115 29.30 24.43 -12.00
N ILE A 116 28.22 23.92 -12.57
CA ILE A 116 27.69 22.59 -12.26
C ILE A 116 28.44 21.50 -13.02
N ILE A 117 28.66 20.37 -12.37
CA ILE A 117 29.30 19.17 -12.92
C ILE A 117 28.52 17.92 -12.53
N ALA A 118 28.66 16.85 -13.31
CA ALA A 118 28.15 15.53 -12.94
C ALA A 118 29.08 14.86 -11.92
N LEU A 119 28.50 14.23 -10.89
CA LEU A 119 29.23 13.69 -9.74
C LEU A 119 29.23 12.16 -9.65
N GLY A 120 28.34 11.49 -10.39
CA GLY A 120 28.07 10.05 -10.29
C GLY A 120 26.69 9.74 -10.87
N VAL A 121 26.36 8.47 -11.07
CA VAL A 121 24.97 8.06 -11.34
C VAL A 121 24.21 7.90 -10.03
N ILE A 122 22.88 7.91 -10.08
CA ILE A 122 22.06 7.48 -8.94
C ILE A 122 22.22 5.96 -8.77
N LEU A 123 23.09 5.54 -7.85
CA LEU A 123 23.47 4.13 -7.68
C LEU A 123 22.27 3.23 -7.36
N TYR A 124 21.29 3.73 -6.61
CA TYR A 124 20.03 3.03 -6.33
C TYR A 124 19.32 2.53 -7.60
N THR A 125 19.41 3.29 -8.70
CA THR A 125 18.77 2.91 -9.97
C THR A 125 19.63 1.97 -10.80
N TYR A 126 20.94 2.23 -10.91
CA TYR A 126 21.77 1.60 -11.94
C TYR A 126 22.74 0.52 -11.44
N LEU A 127 23.00 0.43 -10.13
CA LEU A 127 24.03 -0.46 -9.58
C LEU A 127 23.71 -1.95 -9.82
N ARG A 128 22.44 -2.36 -9.70
CA ARG A 128 21.99 -3.74 -9.99
C ARG A 128 22.37 -4.18 -11.40
N LEU A 129 22.08 -3.34 -12.41
CA LEU A 129 22.41 -3.62 -13.81
C LEU A 129 23.93 -3.76 -14.00
N LYS A 130 24.72 -2.85 -13.43
CA LYS A 130 26.18 -2.91 -13.49
C LYS A 130 26.71 -4.22 -12.90
N LEU A 131 26.27 -4.58 -11.70
CA LEU A 131 26.71 -5.80 -11.03
C LEU A 131 26.33 -7.08 -11.81
N ARG A 132 25.11 -7.14 -12.39
CA ARG A 132 24.67 -8.27 -13.21
C ARG A 132 25.46 -8.40 -14.52
N LEU A 133 25.77 -7.27 -15.18
CA LEU A 133 26.65 -7.27 -16.36
C LEU A 133 28.06 -7.73 -16.00
N ARG A 134 28.58 -7.28 -14.85
CA ARG A 134 29.90 -7.66 -14.35
C ARG A 134 29.98 -9.15 -14.00
N GLU A 135 28.95 -9.70 -13.38
CA GLU A 135 28.76 -11.13 -13.12
C GLU A 135 28.68 -11.94 -14.42
N ALA A 136 28.05 -11.37 -15.46
CA ALA A 136 28.04 -11.94 -16.81
C ALA A 136 29.37 -11.78 -17.57
N GLY A 137 30.44 -11.31 -16.93
CA GLY A 137 31.78 -11.23 -17.53
C GLY A 137 32.02 -10.04 -18.46
N PHE A 138 31.12 -9.05 -18.47
CA PHE A 138 31.36 -7.76 -19.12
C PHE A 138 32.19 -6.83 -18.24
N ALA A 139 32.77 -5.79 -18.85
CA ALA A 139 33.41 -4.67 -18.15
C ALA A 139 32.50 -3.42 -18.19
N PRO A 140 31.46 -3.34 -17.33
CA PRO A 140 30.53 -2.21 -17.34
C PRO A 140 31.10 -0.96 -16.66
N GLU A 141 30.87 0.20 -17.26
CA GLU A 141 31.28 1.52 -16.77
C GLU A 141 30.12 2.51 -16.90
N PHE A 142 29.87 3.33 -15.88
CA PHE A 142 28.88 4.39 -15.98
C PHE A 142 29.43 5.59 -16.75
N TYR A 143 28.65 6.11 -17.69
CA TYR A 143 28.93 7.40 -18.32
C TYR A 143 27.96 8.46 -17.79
N THR A 144 28.47 9.34 -16.92
CA THR A 144 27.68 10.41 -16.29
C THR A 144 27.80 11.70 -17.09
N TYR A 145 26.75 12.51 -17.03
CA TYR A 145 26.72 13.78 -17.77
C TYR A 145 25.71 14.76 -17.18
N ASP A 146 25.85 16.03 -17.57
CA ASP A 146 24.92 17.10 -17.18
C ASP A 146 23.65 17.04 -18.02
N TRP A 147 22.66 16.32 -17.51
CA TRP A 147 21.39 16.04 -18.19
C TRP A 147 20.53 17.29 -18.47
N ARG A 148 20.95 18.49 -18.03
CA ARG A 148 20.25 19.74 -18.33
C ARG A 148 20.59 20.27 -19.72
N LEU A 149 21.77 19.95 -20.25
CA LEU A 149 22.28 20.44 -21.54
C LEU A 149 21.61 19.74 -22.72
N ASP A 150 21.73 20.33 -23.92
CA ASP A 150 21.16 19.76 -25.13
C ASP A 150 21.81 18.41 -25.53
N VAL A 151 20.99 17.51 -26.06
CA VAL A 151 21.33 16.14 -26.45
C VAL A 151 22.44 16.09 -27.49
N GLU A 152 22.53 17.07 -28.39
CA GLU A 152 23.59 17.12 -29.40
C GLU A 152 24.95 17.37 -28.76
N THR A 153 25.06 18.37 -27.88
CA THR A 153 26.27 18.67 -27.10
C THR A 153 26.69 17.46 -26.26
N LEU A 154 25.73 16.81 -25.60
CA LEU A 154 25.97 15.60 -24.81
C LEU A 154 26.44 14.43 -25.68
N GLY A 155 25.82 14.23 -26.85
CA GLY A 155 26.21 13.22 -27.83
C GLY A 155 27.61 13.42 -28.37
N ARG A 156 27.99 14.67 -28.68
CA ARG A 156 29.34 15.03 -29.12
C ARG A 156 30.40 14.71 -28.06
N ALA A 157 30.11 15.03 -26.80
CA ALA A 157 31.00 14.70 -25.68
C ALA A 157 31.14 13.18 -25.51
N PHE A 158 30.04 12.43 -25.62
CA PHE A 158 30.08 10.98 -25.51
C PHE A 158 30.80 10.32 -26.69
N ALA A 159 30.61 10.82 -27.92
CA ALA A 159 31.35 10.38 -29.09
C ALA A 159 32.87 10.58 -28.92
N ALA A 160 33.30 11.66 -28.26
CA ALA A 160 34.71 11.86 -27.93
C ALA A 160 35.23 10.82 -26.92
N ARG A 161 34.43 10.48 -25.91
CA ARG A 161 34.76 9.43 -24.93
C ARG A 161 34.84 8.04 -25.59
N LEU A 162 33.94 7.71 -26.51
CA LEU A 162 33.92 6.44 -27.24
C LEU A 162 35.11 6.32 -28.20
N ARG A 163 35.55 7.41 -28.84
CA ARG A 163 36.74 7.42 -29.70
C ARG A 163 38.04 7.09 -28.96
N ALA A 164 38.08 7.29 -27.64
CA ALA A 164 39.22 6.91 -26.82
C ALA A 164 39.31 5.39 -26.57
N GLU A 165 38.29 4.62 -26.98
CA GLU A 165 38.24 3.17 -26.80
C GLU A 165 38.93 2.42 -27.94
N THR A 166 39.86 1.55 -27.58
CA THR A 166 40.68 0.80 -28.54
C THR A 166 40.13 -0.61 -28.85
N GLY A 167 39.00 -1.00 -28.24
CA GLY A 167 38.43 -2.35 -28.36
C GLY A 167 36.91 -2.36 -28.51
N PRO A 168 36.32 -3.55 -28.71
CA PRO A 168 34.87 -3.74 -28.81
C PRO A 168 34.11 -3.07 -27.66
N THR A 169 33.22 -2.16 -28.04
CA THR A 169 32.45 -1.34 -27.11
C THR A 169 30.96 -1.56 -27.34
N MET A 170 30.21 -1.64 -26.25
CA MET A 170 28.76 -1.77 -26.27
C MET A 170 28.13 -0.71 -25.37
N ILE A 171 26.86 -0.43 -25.59
CA ILE A 171 26.15 0.63 -24.88
C ILE A 171 24.81 0.09 -24.38
N VAL A 172 24.50 0.37 -23.11
CA VAL A 172 23.16 0.19 -22.53
C VAL A 172 22.69 1.55 -22.05
N ALA A 173 21.61 2.04 -22.64
CA ALA A 173 21.20 3.42 -22.45
C ALA A 173 19.75 3.51 -21.99
N HIS A 174 19.53 4.14 -20.84
CA HIS A 174 18.22 4.29 -20.24
C HIS A 174 17.62 5.65 -20.56
N SER A 175 16.35 5.69 -20.97
CA SER A 175 15.57 6.92 -21.17
C SER A 175 16.35 7.92 -22.06
N MET A 176 16.55 9.17 -21.63
CA MET A 176 17.30 10.19 -22.38
C MET A 176 18.73 9.77 -22.75
N GLY A 177 19.38 8.88 -22.00
CA GLY A 177 20.71 8.35 -22.34
C GLY A 177 20.73 7.65 -23.70
N GLY A 178 19.60 7.09 -24.13
CA GLY A 178 19.44 6.52 -25.47
C GLY A 178 19.51 7.57 -26.56
N LEU A 179 18.92 8.76 -26.35
CA LEU A 179 19.01 9.88 -27.29
C LEU A 179 20.45 10.41 -27.37
N VAL A 180 21.15 10.52 -26.23
CA VAL A 180 22.56 10.91 -26.18
C VAL A 180 23.44 9.91 -26.95
N SER A 181 23.18 8.61 -26.77
CA SER A 181 23.88 7.54 -27.49
C SER A 181 23.65 7.63 -28.99
N ARG A 182 22.40 7.87 -29.42
CA ARG A 182 22.04 8.02 -30.83
C ARG A 182 22.64 9.27 -31.46
N ALA A 183 22.69 10.38 -30.73
CA ALA A 183 23.38 11.59 -31.18
C ALA A 183 24.89 11.35 -31.34
N ALA A 184 25.51 10.63 -30.38
CA ALA A 184 26.93 10.27 -30.46
C ALA A 184 27.25 9.45 -31.72
N LEU A 185 26.40 8.49 -32.09
CA LEU A 185 26.59 7.61 -33.24
C LEU A 185 26.47 8.31 -34.61
N THR A 186 26.09 9.59 -34.66
CA THR A 186 26.18 10.38 -35.90
C THR A 186 27.61 10.82 -36.23
N HIS A 187 28.54 10.73 -35.27
CA HIS A 187 29.93 11.10 -35.44
C HIS A 187 30.77 9.94 -36.00
N ARG A 188 31.81 10.28 -36.76
CA ARG A 188 32.74 9.31 -37.36
C ARG A 188 33.71 8.71 -36.32
N GLY A 189 34.30 7.56 -36.66
CA GLY A 189 35.33 6.90 -35.86
C GLY A 189 34.78 6.13 -34.66
N LEU A 190 33.56 5.60 -34.79
CA LEU A 190 32.84 4.85 -33.75
C LEU A 190 32.56 3.40 -34.19
N ASP A 191 33.36 2.87 -35.12
CA ASP A 191 33.20 1.52 -35.69
C ASP A 191 33.42 0.41 -34.64
N SER A 192 34.07 0.75 -33.52
CA SER A 192 34.24 -0.13 -32.37
C SER A 192 32.94 -0.38 -31.58
N VAL A 193 31.89 0.42 -31.80
CA VAL A 193 30.59 0.25 -31.14
C VAL A 193 29.78 -0.85 -31.84
N GLN A 194 29.60 -1.98 -31.15
CA GLN A 194 29.00 -3.20 -31.69
C GLN A 194 27.51 -3.36 -31.38
N ARG A 195 27.05 -2.83 -30.23
CA ARG A 195 25.67 -2.97 -29.75
C ARG A 195 25.21 -1.72 -29.02
N LEU A 196 23.95 -1.35 -29.21
CA LEU A 196 23.25 -0.33 -28.43
C LEU A 196 21.90 -0.89 -27.98
N VAL A 197 21.73 -1.07 -26.67
CA VAL A 197 20.47 -1.49 -26.06
C VAL A 197 19.78 -0.29 -25.43
N LEU A 198 18.63 0.09 -25.97
CA LEU A 198 17.78 1.19 -25.52
C LEU A 198 16.76 0.68 -24.51
N LEU A 199 16.75 1.25 -23.29
CA LEU A 199 15.77 0.92 -22.24
C LEU A 199 14.80 2.08 -22.10
N GLY A 200 13.53 1.90 -22.52
CA GLY A 200 12.49 2.93 -22.38
C GLY A 200 12.86 4.28 -23.02
N THR A 201 13.68 4.29 -24.07
CA THR A 201 14.17 5.54 -24.68
C THR A 201 13.02 6.28 -25.39
N PRO A 202 12.77 7.58 -25.11
CA PRO A 202 11.76 8.37 -25.79
C PRO A 202 12.24 8.79 -27.19
N ASN A 203 12.38 7.82 -28.10
CA ASN A 203 12.92 8.00 -29.45
C ASN A 203 12.19 9.07 -30.28
N PHE A 204 10.90 9.26 -30.02
CA PHE A 204 10.05 10.29 -30.61
C PHE A 204 9.41 11.21 -29.56
N GLY A 205 10.06 11.36 -28.41
CA GLY A 205 9.63 12.20 -27.30
C GLY A 205 8.66 11.54 -26.31
N SER A 206 8.16 12.33 -25.36
CA SER A 206 7.12 11.93 -24.41
C SER A 206 6.35 13.14 -23.88
N PHE A 207 5.24 12.93 -23.20
CA PHE A 207 4.44 14.03 -22.64
C PHE A 207 4.92 14.46 -21.24
N ALA A 208 5.84 13.72 -20.62
CA ALA A 208 6.41 14.08 -19.32
C ALA A 208 7.15 15.43 -19.33
N PRO A 209 7.97 15.77 -20.36
CA PRO A 209 8.55 17.12 -20.48
C PRO A 209 7.51 18.23 -20.65
N VAL A 210 6.37 17.96 -21.30
CA VAL A 210 5.26 18.92 -21.37
C VAL A 210 4.78 19.24 -19.97
N GLN A 211 4.42 18.20 -19.21
CA GLN A 211 3.97 18.34 -17.83
C GLN A 211 5.06 18.96 -16.93
N ALA A 212 6.34 18.67 -17.15
CA ALA A 212 7.44 19.23 -16.36
C ALA A 212 7.58 20.74 -16.61
N LEU A 213 7.49 21.17 -17.87
CA LEU A 213 7.50 22.60 -18.26
C LEU A 213 6.26 23.34 -17.75
N ARG A 214 5.11 22.66 -17.63
CA ARG A 214 3.87 23.20 -17.02
C ARG A 214 3.88 23.15 -15.49
N GLY A 215 4.90 22.52 -14.91
CA GLY A 215 5.00 22.21 -13.49
C GLY A 215 4.01 21.14 -13.02
N THR A 216 3.24 20.49 -13.89
CA THR A 216 2.20 19.49 -13.56
C THR A 216 2.71 18.05 -13.49
N TYR A 217 3.97 17.80 -13.85
CA TYR A 217 4.56 16.46 -13.76
C TYR A 217 4.74 16.01 -12.31
N ALA A 218 4.45 14.74 -12.01
CA ALA A 218 4.43 14.20 -10.65
C ALA A 218 5.76 14.38 -9.91
N VAL A 219 6.89 14.17 -10.59
CA VAL A 219 8.23 14.38 -10.00
C VAL A 219 8.45 15.84 -9.65
N VAL A 220 8.08 16.77 -10.53
CA VAL A 220 8.18 18.21 -10.28
C VAL A 220 7.31 18.62 -9.09
N ARG A 221 6.09 18.08 -8.99
CA ARG A 221 5.20 18.31 -7.85
C ARG A 221 5.80 17.77 -6.55
N LYS A 222 6.30 16.54 -6.54
CA LYS A 222 6.93 15.91 -5.37
C LYS A 222 8.19 16.64 -4.93
N ILE A 223 9.07 17.06 -5.86
CA ILE A 223 10.22 17.92 -5.57
C ILE A 223 9.79 19.25 -4.94
N ALA A 224 8.74 19.88 -5.47
CA ALA A 224 8.22 21.12 -4.91
C ALA A 224 7.58 20.95 -3.53
N ARG A 225 7.27 19.73 -3.09
CA ARG A 225 6.88 19.47 -1.69
C ARG A 225 8.10 19.58 -0.78
N LEU A 226 9.27 19.11 -1.22
CA LEU A 226 10.53 19.26 -0.48
C LEU A 226 10.97 20.71 -0.44
N ASP A 227 10.94 21.43 -1.57
CA ASP A 227 11.39 22.82 -1.64
C ASP A 227 10.47 23.74 -0.82
N LEU A 228 10.90 24.13 0.39
CA LEU A 228 10.11 24.97 1.29
C LEU A 228 10.01 26.43 0.79
N ARG A 229 10.76 26.81 -0.25
CA ARG A 229 10.85 28.18 -0.76
C ARG A 229 10.07 28.41 -2.04
N HIS A 230 9.87 27.38 -2.87
CA HIS A 230 9.31 27.53 -4.22
C HIS A 230 8.20 26.53 -4.51
N SER A 231 7.18 26.95 -5.25
CA SER A 231 6.13 26.09 -5.82
C SER A 231 6.63 25.31 -7.05
N ALA A 232 5.86 24.29 -7.45
CA ALA A 232 6.13 23.51 -8.65
C ALA A 232 6.13 24.39 -9.91
N GLU A 233 5.22 25.37 -9.96
CA GLU A 233 5.12 26.34 -11.03
C GLU A 233 6.32 27.29 -11.07
N GLU A 234 6.79 27.78 -9.92
CA GLU A 234 7.99 28.62 -9.86
C GLU A 234 9.24 27.86 -10.28
N LEU A 235 9.41 26.61 -9.83
CA LEU A 235 10.51 25.76 -10.25
C LEU A 235 10.45 25.45 -11.75
N ALA A 236 9.26 25.14 -12.27
CA ALA A 236 9.07 24.94 -13.71
C ALA A 236 9.42 26.20 -14.50
N GLN A 237 8.90 27.36 -14.09
CA GLN A 237 9.09 28.62 -14.81
C GLN A 237 10.53 29.14 -14.73
N GLN A 238 11.20 29.01 -13.58
CA GLN A 238 12.50 29.66 -13.32
C GLN A 238 13.70 28.71 -13.49
N VAL A 239 13.48 27.40 -13.39
CA VAL A 239 14.55 26.39 -13.39
C VAL A 239 14.36 25.40 -14.53
N PHE A 240 13.30 24.59 -14.54
CA PHE A 240 13.17 23.50 -15.51
C PHE A 240 12.95 24.02 -16.94
N SER A 241 12.23 25.13 -17.12
CA SER A 241 12.07 25.79 -18.42
C SER A 241 13.39 26.24 -19.05
N THR A 242 14.50 26.20 -18.31
CA THR A 242 15.81 26.58 -18.81
C THR A 242 16.60 25.44 -19.44
N PHE A 243 16.16 24.19 -19.30
CA PHE A 243 16.93 23.00 -19.70
C PHE A 243 16.61 22.62 -21.15
N PRO A 244 17.53 22.80 -22.13
CA PRO A 244 17.26 22.45 -23.52
C PRO A 244 16.86 20.98 -23.72
N SER A 245 17.39 20.06 -22.89
CA SER A 245 17.06 18.63 -22.96
C SER A 245 15.57 18.33 -22.80
N LEU A 246 14.84 19.08 -21.97
CA LEU A 246 13.39 18.88 -21.81
C LEU A 246 12.63 19.19 -23.12
N TYR A 247 13.03 20.26 -23.82
CA TYR A 247 12.43 20.64 -25.10
C TYR A 247 12.71 19.58 -26.17
N GLN A 248 13.93 19.04 -26.16
CA GLN A 248 14.38 17.98 -27.05
C GLN A 248 13.72 16.62 -26.80
N MET A 249 13.01 16.45 -25.68
CA MET A 249 12.22 15.25 -25.40
C MET A 249 10.71 15.47 -25.57
N LEU A 250 10.27 16.64 -26.07
CA LEU A 250 8.87 16.84 -26.43
C LEU A 250 8.43 15.85 -27.51
N PRO A 251 7.14 15.45 -27.56
CA PRO A 251 6.64 14.58 -28.62
C PRO A 251 6.95 15.20 -29.98
N ALA A 252 7.53 14.40 -30.86
CA ALA A 252 7.89 14.83 -32.20
C ALA A 252 6.68 15.35 -33.00
N PRO A 253 6.89 16.20 -34.03
CA PRO A 253 5.81 16.68 -34.89
C PRO A 253 4.94 15.53 -35.41
N GLY A 254 3.62 15.62 -35.20
CA GLY A 254 2.65 14.58 -35.57
C GLY A 254 2.41 13.49 -34.52
N ARG A 255 3.16 13.46 -33.40
CA ARG A 255 2.92 12.53 -32.28
C ARG A 255 2.01 13.10 -31.17
N SER A 256 1.73 14.40 -31.20
CA SER A 256 0.86 15.11 -30.24
C SER A 256 -0.53 15.43 -30.80
N GLY A 257 -1.01 14.68 -31.80
CA GLY A 257 -2.31 14.92 -32.43
C GLY A 257 -2.34 16.27 -33.16
N ALA A 258 -3.36 17.09 -32.89
CA ALA A 258 -3.56 18.40 -33.53
C ALA A 258 -2.77 19.55 -32.87
N VAL A 259 -2.11 19.32 -31.74
CA VAL A 259 -1.38 20.37 -30.99
C VAL A 259 0.08 20.38 -31.41
N ASP A 260 0.57 21.46 -32.03
CA ASP A 260 2.01 21.65 -32.27
C ASP A 260 2.68 22.16 -30.99
N LEU A 261 3.32 21.24 -30.25
CA LEU A 261 4.00 21.57 -29.00
C LEU A 261 5.27 22.41 -29.20
N PHE A 262 5.77 22.56 -30.43
CA PHE A 262 6.90 23.44 -30.75
C PHE A 262 6.46 24.86 -31.11
N ASP A 263 5.16 25.15 -31.25
CA ASP A 263 4.64 26.52 -31.36
C ASP A 263 4.28 27.05 -29.97
N ALA A 264 5.00 28.06 -29.49
CA ALA A 264 4.74 28.68 -28.18
C ALA A 264 3.30 29.22 -28.03
N ARG A 265 2.60 29.54 -29.12
CA ARG A 265 1.20 29.99 -29.12
C ARG A 265 0.21 28.85 -28.86
N ALA A 266 0.60 27.61 -29.14
CA ALA A 266 -0.22 26.42 -28.89
C ALA A 266 -0.32 26.08 -27.39
N TRP A 267 0.57 26.63 -26.56
CA TRP A 267 0.56 26.42 -25.11
C TRP A 267 -0.47 27.32 -24.39
N PRO A 268 -1.11 26.84 -23.31
CA PRO A 268 -1.96 27.65 -22.45
C PRO A 268 -1.27 28.90 -21.92
N ARG A 269 -2.02 29.99 -21.79
CA ARG A 269 -1.58 31.27 -21.22
C ARG A 269 -1.49 31.21 -19.70
N THR A 270 -2.42 30.52 -19.06
CA THR A 270 -2.44 30.30 -17.60
C THR A 270 -1.34 29.31 -17.21
N GLY A 271 -0.54 29.61 -16.19
CA GLY A 271 0.53 28.73 -15.67
C GLY A 271 1.87 28.85 -16.42
N PRO A 272 2.90 28.07 -16.02
CA PRO A 272 4.26 28.17 -16.58
C PRO A 272 4.34 27.91 -18.09
N ARG A 273 5.13 28.71 -18.81
CA ARG A 273 5.25 28.59 -20.28
C ARG A 273 6.67 28.26 -20.74
N PRO A 274 6.80 27.51 -21.84
CA PRO A 274 8.10 27.22 -22.45
C PRO A 274 8.74 28.50 -23.00
N ARG A 275 10.07 28.46 -23.15
CA ARG A 275 10.85 29.49 -23.84
C ARG A 275 10.79 29.23 -25.34
N ALA A 276 10.36 30.22 -26.12
CA ALA A 276 10.15 30.08 -27.55
C ALA A 276 11.44 29.70 -28.29
N GLU A 277 12.57 30.24 -27.86
CA GLU A 277 13.87 30.00 -28.47
C GLU A 277 14.29 28.52 -28.32
N LEU A 278 14.00 27.92 -27.17
CA LEU A 278 14.32 26.51 -26.91
C LEU A 278 13.37 25.54 -27.62
N LEU A 279 12.11 25.94 -27.85
CA LEU A 279 11.18 25.18 -28.69
C LEU A 279 11.68 25.12 -30.14
N GLU A 280 12.06 26.25 -30.72
CA GLU A 280 12.58 26.30 -32.09
C GLU A 280 13.87 25.48 -32.25
N GLN A 281 14.78 25.57 -31.29
CA GLN A 281 16.03 24.78 -31.29
C GLN A 281 15.77 23.26 -31.20
N ALA A 282 14.74 22.84 -30.47
CA ALA A 282 14.44 21.42 -30.27
C ALA A 282 13.71 20.77 -31.47
N ARG A 283 13.04 21.55 -32.32
CA ARG A 283 12.21 21.07 -33.43
C ARG A 283 12.97 20.15 -34.41
N SER A 284 14.29 20.28 -34.52
CA SER A 284 15.13 19.55 -35.48
C SER A 284 15.85 18.33 -34.92
N LEU A 285 15.67 17.99 -33.63
CA LEU A 285 16.47 16.94 -32.97
C LEU A 285 16.44 15.59 -33.70
N GLU A 286 15.29 15.14 -34.19
CA GLU A 286 15.17 13.83 -34.85
C GLU A 286 16.16 13.67 -36.02
N ARG A 287 16.46 14.76 -36.73
CA ARG A 287 17.41 14.78 -37.84
C ARG A 287 18.87 14.66 -37.38
N LEU A 288 19.12 14.89 -36.10
CA LEU A 288 20.42 14.86 -35.45
C LEU A 288 20.67 13.55 -34.69
N LEU A 289 19.75 12.58 -34.78
CA LEU A 289 19.88 11.26 -34.16
C LEU A 289 20.16 10.20 -35.21
N ALA A 290 21.09 9.29 -34.93
CA ALA A 290 21.34 8.15 -35.80
C ALA A 290 20.05 7.32 -35.99
N PRO A 291 19.71 6.89 -37.23
CA PRO A 291 18.69 5.88 -37.45
C PRO A 291 19.14 4.55 -36.84
N ALA A 292 18.19 3.66 -36.55
CA ALA A 292 18.56 2.32 -36.09
C ALA A 292 19.18 1.51 -37.24
N ASP A 293 20.22 0.77 -36.92
CA ASP A 293 20.82 -0.27 -37.75
C ASP A 293 20.85 -1.61 -36.97
N GLU A 294 21.50 -2.62 -37.52
CA GLU A 294 21.60 -3.97 -36.93
C GLU A 294 22.19 -4.02 -35.51
N ARG A 295 22.86 -2.95 -35.06
CA ARG A 295 23.43 -2.86 -33.70
C ARG A 295 22.39 -2.54 -32.64
N PHE A 296 21.19 -2.09 -33.03
CA PHE A 296 20.20 -1.50 -32.14
C PHE A 296 19.18 -2.52 -31.66
N ALA A 297 18.98 -2.57 -30.35
CA ALA A 297 17.86 -3.23 -29.71
C ALA A 297 17.13 -2.25 -28.78
N ALA A 298 15.81 -2.37 -28.69
CA ALA A 298 14.95 -1.56 -27.83
C ALA A 298 14.11 -2.44 -26.91
N ILE A 299 14.21 -2.22 -25.61
CA ILE A 299 13.32 -2.77 -24.60
C ILE A 299 12.31 -1.67 -24.23
N VAL A 300 11.04 -1.90 -24.58
CA VAL A 300 9.94 -0.96 -24.48
C VAL A 300 9.00 -1.39 -23.36
N GLY A 301 8.78 -0.52 -22.37
CA GLY A 301 7.79 -0.77 -21.33
C GLY A 301 6.36 -0.53 -21.81
N VAL A 302 5.43 -1.34 -21.33
CA VAL A 302 3.99 -1.35 -21.66
C VAL A 302 3.16 -1.68 -20.42
N ASP A 303 1.83 -1.62 -20.53
CA ASP A 303 0.89 -1.95 -19.45
C ASP A 303 0.95 -1.02 -18.21
N GLN A 304 1.57 0.14 -18.33
CA GLN A 304 1.63 1.18 -17.29
C GLN A 304 0.83 2.42 -17.69
N GLU A 305 0.20 3.08 -16.71
CA GLU A 305 -0.58 4.30 -16.93
C GLU A 305 0.30 5.43 -17.43
N THR A 306 0.17 5.72 -18.72
CA THR A 306 1.05 6.62 -19.46
C THR A 306 0.21 7.66 -20.17
N VAL A 307 0.62 8.92 -20.10
CA VAL A 307 0.05 9.97 -20.96
C VAL A 307 0.43 9.65 -22.40
N THR A 308 -0.54 9.31 -23.25
CA THR A 308 -0.34 8.93 -24.65
C THR A 308 -0.89 9.93 -25.65
N GLY A 309 -1.54 11.00 -25.17
CA GLY A 309 -2.06 12.05 -26.02
C GLY A 309 -2.28 13.35 -25.25
N ILE A 310 -2.40 14.45 -26.00
CA ILE A 310 -2.70 15.77 -25.47
C ILE A 310 -3.68 16.49 -26.42
N GLU A 311 -4.61 17.22 -25.83
CA GLU A 311 -5.52 18.13 -26.52
C GLU A 311 -5.50 19.48 -25.79
N ARG A 312 -5.80 20.56 -26.52
CA ARG A 312 -6.00 21.87 -25.92
C ARG A 312 -7.49 22.16 -25.84
N ASP A 313 -8.00 22.36 -24.63
CA ASP A 313 -9.36 22.80 -24.38
C ASP A 313 -9.34 24.21 -23.79
N GLY A 314 -9.68 25.20 -24.61
CA GLY A 314 -9.58 26.62 -24.26
C GLY A 314 -8.15 27.03 -23.85
N ASP A 315 -8.00 27.45 -22.60
CA ASP A 315 -6.72 27.84 -21.99
C ASP A 315 -6.16 26.76 -21.04
N ASP A 316 -6.45 25.48 -21.31
CA ASP A 316 -5.91 24.37 -20.56
C ASP A 316 -5.46 23.22 -21.47
N PHE A 317 -4.52 22.41 -20.97
CA PHE A 317 -4.16 21.15 -21.62
C PHE A 317 -4.92 20.00 -20.97
N VAL A 318 -5.42 19.08 -21.80
CA VAL A 318 -6.08 17.85 -21.38
C VAL A 318 -5.28 16.67 -21.91
N TYR A 319 -4.73 15.88 -20.99
CA TYR A 319 -3.90 14.72 -21.29
C TYR A 319 -4.77 13.47 -21.36
N THR A 320 -4.56 12.64 -22.38
CA THR A 320 -5.15 11.30 -22.46
C THR A 320 -4.19 10.29 -21.88
N ILE A 321 -4.65 9.51 -20.91
CA ILE A 321 -3.86 8.47 -20.24
C ILE A 321 -4.40 7.10 -20.65
N THR A 322 -3.50 6.20 -21.05
CA THR A 322 -3.79 4.80 -21.39
C THR A 322 -2.73 3.88 -20.81
N ARG A 323 -2.86 2.56 -21.00
CA ARG A 323 -1.81 1.59 -20.63
C ARG A 323 -0.78 1.33 -21.73
N GLN A 324 -0.76 2.15 -22.79
CA GLN A 324 0.16 1.96 -23.93
C GLN A 324 1.50 2.67 -23.69
N GLY A 325 2.20 2.31 -22.63
CA GLY A 325 3.52 2.84 -22.30
C GLY A 325 4.03 2.33 -20.97
N ASP A 326 5.15 2.89 -20.52
CA ASP A 326 5.92 2.46 -19.34
C ASP A 326 5.69 3.36 -18.10
N GLY A 327 4.70 4.24 -18.15
CA GLY A 327 4.39 5.23 -17.12
C GLY A 327 4.98 6.61 -17.41
N THR A 328 5.93 6.71 -18.34
CA THR A 328 6.57 7.98 -18.75
C THR A 328 6.56 8.16 -20.27
N VAL A 329 6.96 7.13 -21.01
CA VAL A 329 7.13 7.15 -22.46
C VAL A 329 6.02 6.32 -23.11
N PRO A 330 5.19 6.93 -23.99
CA PRO A 330 4.26 6.17 -24.80
C PRO A 330 4.99 5.11 -25.63
N MET A 331 4.43 3.91 -25.72
CA MET A 331 4.99 2.82 -26.52
C MET A 331 5.24 3.26 -27.97
N THR A 332 4.32 4.04 -28.55
CA THR A 332 4.43 4.60 -29.90
C THR A 332 5.60 5.58 -30.09
N CYS A 333 6.11 6.15 -29.00
CA CYS A 333 7.26 7.04 -29.00
C CYS A 333 8.56 6.32 -28.60
N ALA A 334 8.46 5.15 -27.96
CA ALA A 334 9.60 4.32 -27.58
C ALA A 334 10.05 3.37 -28.69
N VAL A 335 9.12 2.79 -29.45
CA VAL A 335 9.43 1.88 -30.56
C VAL A 335 10.20 2.62 -31.66
N LEU A 336 11.43 2.16 -31.95
CA LEU A 336 12.30 2.74 -32.98
C LEU A 336 12.31 1.86 -34.23
N PRO A 337 11.81 2.34 -35.39
CA PRO A 337 11.88 1.59 -36.64
C PRO A 337 13.32 1.19 -36.99
N GLY A 338 13.52 -0.08 -37.35
CA GLY A 338 14.83 -0.65 -37.67
C GLY A 338 15.57 -1.29 -36.49
N ALA A 339 15.16 -1.06 -35.25
CA ALA A 339 15.74 -1.71 -34.07
C ALA A 339 15.01 -3.02 -33.71
N SER A 340 15.74 -4.02 -33.23
CA SER A 340 15.12 -5.22 -32.62
C SER A 340 14.33 -4.81 -31.38
N THR A 341 13.01 -4.99 -31.37
CA THR A 341 12.14 -4.46 -30.31
C THR A 341 11.59 -5.58 -29.43
N HIS A 342 11.65 -5.39 -28.12
CA HIS A 342 11.15 -6.30 -27.10
C HIS A 342 10.30 -5.55 -26.07
N PHE A 343 9.26 -6.19 -25.55
CA PHE A 343 8.29 -5.54 -24.66
C PHE A 343 8.35 -6.09 -23.24
N THR A 344 8.10 -5.24 -22.24
CA THR A 344 8.03 -5.61 -20.82
C THR A 344 6.97 -4.82 -20.10
N SER A 345 6.32 -5.38 -19.07
CA SER A 345 5.36 -4.63 -18.24
C SER A 345 6.00 -3.83 -17.11
N VAL A 346 7.34 -3.74 -17.10
CA VAL A 346 8.11 -3.03 -16.07
C VAL A 346 7.98 -1.51 -16.26
N ALA A 347 7.78 -0.79 -15.16
CA ALA A 347 7.69 0.68 -15.15
C ALA A 347 9.02 1.35 -15.52
N HIS A 348 8.94 2.57 -16.06
CA HIS A 348 10.08 3.31 -16.62
C HIS A 348 11.30 3.34 -15.69
N SER A 349 11.13 3.74 -14.43
CA SER A 349 12.21 3.87 -13.45
C SER A 349 12.83 2.54 -13.01
N ASP A 350 12.11 1.42 -13.19
CA ASP A 350 12.54 0.09 -12.76
C ASP A 350 13.19 -0.74 -13.87
N LEU A 351 13.17 -0.29 -15.12
CA LEU A 351 13.82 -0.99 -16.23
C LEU A 351 15.30 -1.33 -15.94
N PRO A 352 16.13 -0.45 -15.34
CA PRO A 352 17.51 -0.80 -14.98
C PRO A 352 17.64 -1.65 -13.71
N ARG A 353 16.57 -1.76 -12.90
CA ARG A 353 16.54 -2.51 -11.63
C ARG A 353 16.06 -3.94 -11.83
N ASP A 354 15.21 -4.17 -12.82
CA ASP A 354 14.55 -5.44 -13.05
C ASP A 354 15.50 -6.55 -13.52
N ALA A 355 15.41 -7.70 -12.86
CA ALA A 355 16.29 -8.84 -13.10
C ALA A 355 16.06 -9.51 -14.47
N LEU A 356 14.81 -9.52 -14.96
CA LEU A 356 14.45 -10.10 -16.25
C LEU A 356 14.93 -9.21 -17.39
N VAL A 357 14.74 -7.88 -17.27
CA VAL A 357 15.27 -6.88 -18.20
C VAL A 357 16.80 -6.96 -18.24
N ALA A 358 17.49 -7.00 -17.09
CA ALA A 358 18.95 -7.15 -17.06
C ALA A 358 19.42 -8.45 -17.75
N SER A 359 18.70 -9.55 -17.57
CA SER A 359 19.00 -10.81 -18.26
C SER A 359 18.79 -10.71 -19.77
N ALA A 360 17.73 -10.03 -20.21
CA ALA A 360 17.49 -9.77 -21.63
C ALA A 360 18.56 -8.84 -22.24
N VAL A 361 19.02 -7.83 -21.50
CA VAL A 361 20.14 -6.98 -21.90
C VAL A 361 21.40 -7.81 -22.09
N ILE A 362 21.71 -8.75 -21.18
CA ILE A 362 22.86 -9.65 -21.31
C ILE A 362 22.77 -10.47 -22.60
N ASP A 363 21.61 -11.09 -22.89
CA ASP A 363 21.39 -11.84 -24.14
C ASP A 363 21.60 -10.95 -25.37
N LEU A 364 21.04 -9.73 -25.37
CA LEU A 364 21.17 -8.78 -26.48
C LEU A 364 22.61 -8.30 -26.70
N LEU A 365 23.36 -8.09 -25.63
CA LEU A 365 24.77 -7.69 -25.71
C LEU A 365 25.65 -8.84 -26.25
N ARG A 366 25.38 -10.09 -25.86
CA ARG A 366 26.16 -11.25 -26.32
C ARG A 366 25.77 -11.70 -27.72
N ASP A 367 24.48 -11.91 -27.93
CA ASP A 367 23.96 -12.67 -29.05
C ASP A 367 23.15 -11.81 -30.03
N GLY A 368 22.87 -10.54 -29.68
CA GLY A 368 22.05 -9.64 -30.49
C GLY A 368 20.55 -9.97 -30.47
N THR A 369 20.13 -11.03 -29.78
CA THR A 369 18.73 -11.45 -29.69
C THR A 369 18.40 -11.91 -28.28
N THR A 370 17.11 -11.87 -27.90
CA THR A 370 16.64 -12.46 -26.64
C THR A 370 15.26 -13.10 -26.82
N ARG A 371 14.99 -14.16 -26.06
CA ARG A 371 13.67 -14.80 -25.94
C ARG A 371 13.02 -14.58 -24.58
N ARG A 372 13.70 -13.85 -23.68
CA ARG A 372 13.22 -13.59 -22.32
C ARG A 372 12.08 -12.58 -22.29
N LEU A 373 12.03 -11.72 -23.30
CA LEU A 373 11.01 -10.70 -23.49
C LEU A 373 10.30 -10.92 -24.85
N PRO A 374 8.97 -10.76 -24.90
CA PRO A 374 8.22 -10.88 -26.15
C PRO A 374 8.63 -9.82 -27.17
N ALA A 375 8.71 -10.21 -28.46
CA ALA A 375 9.00 -9.30 -29.57
C ALA A 375 7.76 -8.56 -30.10
N GLU A 376 6.56 -8.97 -29.68
CA GLU A 376 5.28 -8.35 -30.03
C GLU A 376 4.44 -8.13 -28.77
N TRP A 377 3.65 -7.07 -28.76
CA TRP A 377 2.70 -6.78 -27.69
C TRP A 377 1.28 -6.62 -28.26
N THR A 378 0.34 -7.43 -27.76
CA THR A 378 -1.04 -7.52 -28.27
C THR A 378 -2.10 -7.02 -27.29
N ARG A 379 -1.72 -6.51 -26.11
CA ARG A 379 -2.63 -6.16 -25.01
C ARG A 379 -2.83 -4.66 -24.81
N GLY A 380 -3.31 -3.94 -25.82
CA GLY A 380 -3.76 -2.56 -25.64
C GLY A 380 -5.20 -2.49 -25.13
N GLY A 381 -5.43 -2.38 -23.83
CA GLY A 381 -6.76 -2.06 -23.31
C GLY A 381 -7.29 -0.76 -23.94
N ILE A 382 -8.54 -0.73 -24.37
CA ILE A 382 -9.20 0.49 -24.90
C ILE A 382 -9.55 1.50 -23.80
N ALA A 383 -9.33 1.14 -22.53
CA ALA A 383 -9.56 2.00 -21.39
C ALA A 383 -8.59 3.18 -21.42
N ARG A 384 -9.14 4.38 -21.32
CA ARG A 384 -8.43 5.65 -21.23
C ARG A 384 -9.09 6.54 -20.20
N THR A 385 -8.33 7.44 -19.62
CA THR A 385 -8.92 8.58 -18.89
C THR A 385 -8.36 9.88 -19.46
N GLN A 386 -8.98 10.99 -19.08
CA GLN A 386 -8.49 12.31 -19.40
C GLN A 386 -8.27 13.09 -18.11
N ILE A 387 -7.18 13.85 -18.06
CA ILE A 387 -6.90 14.73 -16.94
C ILE A 387 -6.37 16.07 -17.44
N SER A 388 -6.89 17.16 -16.89
CA SER A 388 -6.45 18.50 -17.23
C SER A 388 -5.22 18.94 -16.43
N ASP A 389 -4.49 19.91 -16.99
CA ASP A 389 -3.43 20.64 -16.31
C ASP A 389 -3.95 21.27 -15.00
N ARG A 390 -5.17 21.82 -14.99
CA ARG A 390 -5.82 22.36 -13.78
C ARG A 390 -6.04 21.28 -12.70
N GLU A 391 -6.46 20.09 -13.07
CA GLU A 391 -6.64 18.98 -12.13
C GLU A 391 -5.29 18.47 -11.60
N LEU A 392 -4.29 18.31 -12.48
CA LEU A 392 -2.94 17.92 -12.07
C LEU A 392 -2.31 18.92 -11.08
N ARG A 393 -2.54 20.22 -11.26
CA ARG A 393 -2.10 21.26 -10.28
C ARG A 393 -2.70 21.10 -8.89
N ARG A 394 -3.86 20.45 -8.77
CA ARG A 394 -4.51 20.20 -7.48
C ARG A 394 -3.95 18.98 -6.75
N THR A 395 -3.17 18.15 -7.44
CA THR A 395 -2.52 16.97 -6.84
C THR A 395 -1.28 17.37 -6.04
N HIS A 396 -0.95 16.60 -4.99
CA HIS A 396 0.30 16.75 -4.23
C HIS A 396 0.51 18.13 -3.59
N ASN A 397 -0.59 18.82 -3.24
CA ASN A 397 -0.54 20.11 -2.54
C ASN A 397 -0.17 19.92 -1.07
N GLY A 398 1.01 20.39 -0.67
CA GLY A 398 1.48 20.38 0.72
C GLY A 398 2.99 20.23 0.83
N LYS A 399 3.63 21.12 1.58
CA LYS A 399 5.07 21.06 1.84
C LYS A 399 5.41 19.90 2.78
N VAL A 400 6.58 19.32 2.58
CA VAL A 400 7.13 18.21 3.37
C VAL A 400 8.39 18.72 4.03
N ASP A 401 8.40 18.75 5.36
CA ASP A 401 9.62 18.99 6.12
C ASP A 401 10.44 17.70 6.14
N PHE A 402 11.34 17.55 5.17
CA PHE A 402 12.14 16.34 5.00
C PHE A 402 13.02 16.04 6.22
N ALA A 403 13.46 17.08 6.95
CA ALA A 403 14.25 16.90 8.16
C ALA A 403 13.41 16.36 9.34
N ALA A 404 12.09 16.56 9.32
CA ALA A 404 11.17 16.03 10.34
C ALA A 404 10.68 14.60 10.06
N LEU A 405 10.84 14.10 8.83
CA LEU A 405 10.51 12.71 8.46
C LEU A 405 11.45 11.71 9.16
N SER A 406 10.90 10.56 9.56
CA SER A 406 11.68 9.40 10.00
C SER A 406 12.54 8.85 8.84
N PRO A 407 13.60 8.05 9.10
CA PRO A 407 14.43 7.45 8.06
C PRO A 407 13.63 6.64 7.02
N ASP A 408 12.58 5.92 7.45
CA ASP A 408 11.73 5.13 6.56
C ASP A 408 10.78 6.00 5.75
N GLU A 409 10.18 7.04 6.33
CA GLU A 409 9.38 8.02 5.56
C GLU A 409 10.23 8.78 4.54
N ARG A 410 11.49 9.12 4.89
CA ARG A 410 12.45 9.71 3.94
C ARG A 410 12.74 8.74 2.81
N ARG A 411 12.92 7.47 3.12
CA ARG A 411 13.19 6.41 2.14
C ARG A 411 12.00 6.19 1.22
N GLU A 412 10.80 6.00 1.76
CA GLU A 412 9.55 5.86 1.02
C GLU A 412 9.31 7.08 0.12
N PHE A 413 9.54 8.30 0.64
CA PHE A 413 9.42 9.52 -0.16
C PHE A 413 10.40 9.54 -1.35
N LEU A 414 11.66 9.13 -1.15
CA LEU A 414 12.67 9.09 -2.20
C LEU A 414 12.45 7.94 -3.20
N GLN A 415 11.96 6.80 -2.73
CA GLN A 415 11.59 5.65 -3.56
C GLN A 415 10.41 5.99 -4.47
N ASN A 416 9.40 6.67 -3.92
CA ASN A 416 8.20 7.04 -4.65
C ASN A 416 8.36 8.37 -5.41
N LEU A 417 9.53 9.01 -5.38
CA LEU A 417 9.76 10.32 -6.01
C LEU A 417 9.43 10.31 -7.51
N ASN A 418 9.71 9.21 -8.19
CA ASN A 418 9.54 9.04 -9.64
C ASN A 418 8.24 8.30 -10.04
N GLU A 419 7.43 7.84 -9.08
CA GLU A 419 6.19 7.12 -9.40
C GLU A 419 5.11 8.07 -9.97
N PRO A 420 4.43 7.69 -11.06
CA PRO A 420 3.31 8.45 -11.60
C PRO A 420 2.08 8.35 -10.67
N PRO A 421 1.14 9.32 -10.74
CA PRO A 421 -0.12 9.20 -10.03
C PRO A 421 -0.95 8.07 -10.65
N GLN A 422 -1.70 7.33 -9.82
CA GLN A 422 -2.65 6.33 -10.30
C GLN A 422 -3.99 6.98 -10.65
N PHE A 423 -4.60 6.59 -11.77
CA PHE A 423 -5.85 7.14 -12.27
C PHE A 423 -6.86 6.05 -12.61
N GLU A 424 -8.14 6.31 -12.33
CA GLU A 424 -9.22 5.44 -12.78
C GLU A 424 -9.39 5.55 -14.31
N LEU A 425 -9.07 4.47 -15.04
CA LEU A 425 -9.25 4.39 -16.49
C LEU A 425 -10.67 3.96 -16.85
N HIS A 426 -11.27 4.60 -17.86
CA HIS A 426 -12.62 4.29 -18.33
C HIS A 426 -12.61 3.85 -19.79
N VAL A 427 -13.53 2.98 -20.20
CA VAL A 427 -13.68 2.67 -21.65
C VAL A 427 -14.46 3.82 -22.29
N PRO A 428 -13.91 4.54 -23.29
CA PRO A 428 -14.62 5.65 -23.90
C PRO A 428 -15.87 5.15 -24.63
N GLU A 429 -17.02 5.77 -24.36
CA GLU A 429 -18.25 5.45 -25.08
C GLU A 429 -18.07 5.65 -26.59
N PRO A 430 -18.63 4.78 -27.45
CA PRO A 430 -18.57 4.97 -28.89
C PRO A 430 -19.26 6.29 -29.26
N ARG A 431 -18.46 7.28 -29.71
CA ARG A 431 -18.98 8.53 -30.28
C ARG A 431 -19.98 8.20 -31.37
N ARG A 432 -21.26 8.53 -31.15
CA ARG A 432 -22.32 8.53 -32.17
C ARG A 432 -21.95 9.54 -33.26
N ALA A 433 -21.17 9.12 -34.25
CA ALA A 433 -21.02 9.86 -35.49
C ALA A 433 -22.37 9.87 -36.20
N ALA A 434 -22.94 11.07 -36.36
CA ALA A 434 -24.15 11.31 -37.11
C ALA A 434 -23.99 10.76 -38.54
N ARG A 435 -24.61 9.61 -38.81
CA ARG A 435 -24.79 9.10 -40.18
C ARG A 435 -25.85 9.96 -40.86
N ARG A 436 -25.40 10.98 -41.60
CA ARG A 436 -26.18 11.52 -42.71
C ARG A 436 -26.32 10.41 -43.75
N ALA A 437 -27.56 10.04 -44.05
CA ALA A 437 -27.89 9.13 -45.13
C ALA A 437 -27.48 9.77 -46.47
N HIS A 438 -26.60 9.10 -47.21
CA HIS A 438 -26.49 9.25 -48.66
C HIS A 438 -26.77 7.89 -49.27
N THR A 439 -27.98 7.80 -49.80
CA THR A 439 -28.46 6.70 -50.64
C THR A 439 -27.75 6.82 -51.98
N ILE A 440 -26.83 5.91 -52.27
CA ILE A 440 -26.38 5.66 -53.64
C ILE A 440 -26.58 4.16 -53.89
N GLY A 441 -27.57 3.88 -54.75
CA GLY A 441 -27.89 2.53 -55.18
C GLY A 441 -26.80 1.98 -56.09
N VAL A 442 -26.41 0.73 -55.87
CA VAL A 442 -25.75 -0.08 -56.89
C VAL A 442 -26.36 -1.48 -56.92
N ARG A 443 -26.64 -1.89 -58.15
CA ARG A 443 -27.38 -3.06 -58.64
C ARG A 443 -26.91 -4.40 -58.09
N ARG A 444 -27.91 -5.29 -57.91
CA ARG A 444 -27.75 -6.75 -57.76
C ARG A 444 -27.19 -7.38 -59.04
N GLY A 445 -26.06 -8.07 -58.92
CA GLY A 445 -25.56 -9.05 -59.90
C GLY A 445 -25.65 -10.46 -59.33
N ARG A 446 -26.33 -11.35 -60.07
CA ARG A 446 -26.43 -12.81 -59.83
C ARG A 446 -25.09 -13.48 -60.13
N SER A 447 -24.67 -14.52 -59.37
CA SER A 447 -24.10 -15.76 -59.93
C SER A 447 -23.76 -16.84 -58.87
N ARG A 448 -24.53 -17.95 -58.95
CA ARG A 448 -24.18 -19.39 -58.87
C ARG A 448 -23.58 -20.04 -57.59
N ARG A 449 -24.39 -20.97 -57.03
CA ARG A 449 -24.02 -22.28 -56.42
C ARG A 449 -23.33 -23.17 -57.48
N ALA A 450 -22.48 -24.18 -57.24
CA ALA A 450 -22.11 -25.10 -56.14
C ALA A 450 -20.73 -25.78 -56.52
N PRO A 451 -20.27 -26.93 -55.96
CA PRO A 451 -20.26 -27.48 -54.59
C PRO A 451 -18.86 -27.97 -54.10
N GLY A 452 -18.69 -28.09 -52.78
CA GLY A 452 -18.12 -29.28 -52.13
C GLY A 452 -16.59 -29.46 -52.02
N THR A 453 -16.05 -29.27 -50.81
CA THR A 453 -15.14 -30.25 -50.17
C THR A 453 -15.34 -30.20 -48.66
N ALA A 454 -15.86 -31.28 -48.10
CA ALA A 454 -15.98 -31.51 -46.67
C ALA A 454 -14.70 -32.19 -46.15
N ALA A 455 -14.20 -31.72 -45.02
CA ALA A 455 -13.52 -32.46 -43.93
C ALA A 455 -12.40 -31.62 -43.27
N SER A 456 -12.78 -30.79 -42.30
CA SER A 456 -12.03 -30.49 -41.05
C SER A 456 -12.69 -29.32 -40.31
N ARG A 457 -13.94 -29.52 -39.87
CA ARG A 457 -14.62 -28.64 -38.89
C ARG A 457 -15.32 -29.51 -37.86
N THR A 458 -14.53 -30.25 -37.09
CA THR A 458 -14.99 -30.83 -35.83
C THR A 458 -15.33 -29.70 -34.85
N ARG A 459 -16.63 -29.44 -34.70
CA ARG A 459 -17.33 -29.01 -33.47
C ARG A 459 -16.48 -28.21 -32.45
N ARG A 460 -16.47 -26.88 -32.58
CA ARG A 460 -16.56 -25.99 -31.41
C ARG A 460 -18.04 -25.80 -31.12
N ALA A 461 -18.62 -26.62 -30.25
CA ALA A 461 -19.90 -26.30 -29.64
C ALA A 461 -19.71 -24.95 -28.92
N ARG A 462 -20.53 -23.95 -29.25
CA ARG A 462 -20.53 -22.67 -28.53
C ARG A 462 -20.87 -22.98 -27.07
N ALA A 463 -19.91 -22.89 -26.15
CA ALA A 463 -20.16 -23.07 -24.73
C ALA A 463 -21.21 -22.04 -24.27
N GLN A 464 -22.35 -22.54 -23.80
CA GLN A 464 -23.43 -21.72 -23.24
C GLN A 464 -23.13 -21.44 -21.77
N LEU A 465 -23.22 -20.18 -21.36
CA LEU A 465 -23.14 -19.77 -19.95
C LEU A 465 -24.56 -19.56 -19.41
N GLU A 466 -24.88 -20.20 -18.30
CA GLU A 466 -26.12 -19.98 -17.56
C GLU A 466 -25.86 -19.04 -16.38
N ILE A 467 -26.59 -17.92 -16.31
CA ILE A 467 -26.66 -17.08 -15.11
C ILE A 467 -27.98 -17.37 -14.42
N ARG A 468 -27.95 -17.80 -13.17
CA ARG A 468 -29.16 -18.15 -12.43
C ARG A 468 -29.35 -17.22 -11.24
N VAL A 469 -30.55 -16.66 -11.08
CA VAL A 469 -30.91 -15.82 -9.93
C VAL A 469 -31.98 -16.54 -9.13
N GLU A 470 -31.67 -16.92 -7.89
CA GLU A 470 -32.51 -17.75 -7.02
C GLU A 470 -32.69 -17.13 -5.64
N ALA A 471 -33.94 -17.11 -5.14
CA ALA A 471 -34.20 -16.78 -3.75
C ALA A 471 -33.85 -17.96 -2.83
N GLY A 472 -33.11 -17.72 -1.75
CA GLY A 472 -32.77 -18.73 -0.75
C GLY A 472 -31.41 -18.53 -0.08
N ASP A 473 -31.04 -19.48 0.78
CA ASP A 473 -29.74 -19.51 1.44
C ASP A 473 -28.64 -19.94 0.45
N ILE A 474 -27.46 -19.32 0.55
CA ILE A 474 -26.31 -19.64 -0.30
C ILE A 474 -25.78 -21.05 -0.05
N VAL A 475 -25.95 -21.60 1.15
CA VAL A 475 -25.48 -22.96 1.49
C VAL A 475 -26.21 -24.06 0.70
N GLU A 476 -27.37 -23.73 0.13
CA GLU A 476 -28.17 -24.64 -0.70
C GLU A 476 -27.92 -24.42 -2.21
N ALA A 477 -26.97 -23.55 -2.57
CA ALA A 477 -26.64 -23.27 -3.96
C ALA A 477 -26.04 -24.49 -4.67
N ARG A 478 -26.54 -24.77 -5.89
CA ARG A 478 -26.05 -25.88 -6.72
C ARG A 478 -24.89 -25.42 -7.59
N ALA A 479 -23.72 -25.24 -6.98
CA ALA A 479 -22.51 -24.84 -7.67
C ALA A 479 -21.27 -25.44 -7.00
N GLN A 480 -20.22 -25.72 -7.76
CA GLN A 480 -18.97 -26.32 -7.27
C GLN A 480 -18.24 -25.41 -6.27
N ALA A 481 -18.40 -24.09 -6.36
CA ALA A 481 -17.86 -23.15 -5.39
C ALA A 481 -18.88 -22.10 -4.92
N LEU A 482 -18.70 -21.58 -3.70
CA LEU A 482 -19.45 -20.43 -3.18
C LEU A 482 -18.51 -19.23 -3.03
N ALA A 483 -18.74 -18.13 -3.72
CA ALA A 483 -17.95 -16.90 -3.62
C ALA A 483 -18.64 -15.89 -2.70
N VAL A 484 -17.99 -15.51 -1.59
CA VAL A 484 -18.59 -14.65 -0.57
C VAL A 484 -17.59 -13.59 -0.11
N ALA A 485 -18.05 -12.34 -0.08
CA ALA A 485 -17.21 -11.21 0.26
C ALA A 485 -16.94 -11.07 1.77
N VAL A 486 -15.75 -10.55 2.07
CA VAL A 486 -15.26 -10.23 3.41
C VAL A 486 -14.74 -8.79 3.43
N PHE A 487 -15.19 -8.00 4.40
CA PHE A 487 -14.65 -6.68 4.66
C PHE A 487 -13.41 -6.76 5.55
N GLN A 488 -12.42 -5.93 5.26
CA GLN A 488 -11.24 -5.78 6.10
C GLN A 488 -11.64 -5.36 7.52
N ASN A 489 -11.06 -6.02 8.54
CA ASN A 489 -11.27 -5.74 9.97
C ASN A 489 -12.71 -5.85 10.49
N VAL A 490 -13.64 -6.42 9.71
CA VAL A 490 -15.02 -6.66 10.14
C VAL A 490 -15.26 -8.16 10.29
N ARG A 491 -15.92 -8.58 11.36
CA ARG A 491 -16.29 -9.99 11.53
C ARG A 491 -17.30 -10.38 10.44
N PRO A 492 -17.13 -11.55 9.80
CA PRO A 492 -18.10 -12.13 8.88
C PRO A 492 -19.55 -12.07 9.37
N ALA A 493 -20.47 -11.80 8.45
CA ALA A 493 -21.90 -11.67 8.74
C ALA A 493 -22.75 -12.28 7.62
N GLY A 494 -24.02 -12.54 7.92
CA GLY A 494 -25.03 -12.94 6.94
C GLY A 494 -24.71 -14.28 6.27
N ALA A 495 -24.47 -14.25 4.95
CA ALA A 495 -24.21 -15.45 4.15
C ALA A 495 -22.99 -16.24 4.63
N LEU A 496 -21.95 -15.53 5.08
CA LEU A 496 -20.73 -16.17 5.54
C LEU A 496 -20.93 -16.85 6.90
N THR A 497 -21.79 -16.31 7.78
CA THR A 497 -22.20 -16.98 9.03
C THR A 497 -22.95 -18.28 8.76
N ALA A 498 -23.84 -18.31 7.75
CA ALA A 498 -24.55 -19.53 7.37
C ALA A 498 -23.60 -20.61 6.84
N ILE A 499 -22.60 -20.20 6.05
CA ILE A 499 -21.54 -21.09 5.57
C ILE A 499 -20.69 -21.59 6.74
N ASP A 500 -20.26 -20.71 7.63
CA ASP A 500 -19.37 -21.05 8.72
C ASP A 500 -19.99 -22.04 9.71
N ALA A 501 -21.30 -21.90 9.98
CA ALA A 501 -22.05 -22.88 10.75
C ALA A 501 -22.04 -24.29 10.13
N ARG A 502 -21.90 -24.41 8.80
CA ARG A 502 -21.70 -25.70 8.12
C ARG A 502 -20.24 -26.15 8.13
N LEU A 503 -19.30 -25.20 8.14
CA LEU A 503 -17.86 -25.46 8.23
C LEU A 503 -17.35 -25.60 9.68
N GLU A 504 -18.25 -25.69 10.67
CA GLU A 504 -17.94 -25.85 12.10
C GLU A 504 -17.04 -24.76 12.68
N GLY A 505 -17.25 -23.50 12.28
CA GLY A 505 -16.52 -22.37 12.84
C GLY A 505 -15.13 -22.13 12.23
N LEU A 506 -14.82 -22.74 11.09
CA LEU A 506 -13.54 -22.56 10.39
C LEU A 506 -13.28 -21.08 10.00
N VAL A 507 -14.31 -20.35 9.59
CA VAL A 507 -14.19 -18.93 9.26
C VAL A 507 -13.97 -18.11 10.53
N GLU A 508 -14.64 -18.45 11.64
CA GLU A 508 -14.34 -17.89 12.95
C GLU A 508 -12.88 -18.13 13.39
N GLU A 509 -12.33 -19.34 13.17
CA GLU A 509 -10.90 -19.62 13.37
C GLU A 509 -10.03 -18.68 12.50
N PHE A 510 -10.39 -18.48 11.23
CA PHE A 510 -9.64 -17.58 10.34
C PHE A 510 -9.70 -16.12 10.80
N VAL A 511 -10.82 -15.66 11.37
CA VAL A 511 -10.93 -14.34 12.00
C VAL A 511 -9.95 -14.24 13.16
N ALA A 512 -10.02 -15.21 14.09
CA ALA A 512 -9.18 -15.27 15.27
C ALA A 512 -7.68 -15.26 14.92
N ARG A 513 -7.32 -15.93 13.82
CA ARG A 513 -5.94 -16.03 13.32
C ARG A 513 -5.50 -14.88 12.41
N ARG A 514 -6.38 -13.95 12.06
CA ARG A 514 -6.15 -12.88 11.07
C ARG A 514 -5.80 -13.41 9.66
N MET A 515 -6.43 -14.51 9.27
CA MET A 515 -6.21 -15.19 7.97
C MET A 515 -7.21 -14.78 6.88
N LEU A 516 -8.19 -13.93 7.20
CA LEU A 516 -9.16 -13.46 6.21
C LEU A 516 -8.53 -12.49 5.21
N PRO A 517 -8.93 -12.55 3.92
CA PRO A 517 -8.43 -11.62 2.92
C PRO A 517 -8.88 -10.18 3.25
N ALA A 518 -7.92 -9.25 3.26
CA ALA A 518 -8.16 -7.84 3.51
C ALA A 518 -8.36 -7.04 2.21
N GLU A 519 -7.47 -7.24 1.24
CA GLU A 519 -7.40 -6.43 0.03
C GLU A 519 -8.50 -6.74 -0.99
N PRO A 520 -9.03 -5.74 -1.71
CA PRO A 520 -9.94 -5.96 -2.84
C PRO A 520 -9.38 -6.98 -3.84
N GLY A 521 -10.14 -8.04 -4.11
CA GLY A 521 -9.80 -9.08 -5.07
C GLY A 521 -8.76 -10.10 -4.61
N ALA A 522 -8.27 -10.02 -3.36
CA ALA A 522 -7.58 -11.14 -2.74
C ALA A 522 -8.58 -12.27 -2.46
N ILE A 523 -8.21 -13.52 -2.77
CA ILE A 523 -9.11 -14.68 -2.64
C ILE A 523 -8.43 -15.80 -1.88
N VAL A 524 -9.11 -16.30 -0.85
CA VAL A 524 -8.70 -17.49 -0.10
C VAL A 524 -9.70 -18.62 -0.38
N PRO A 525 -9.31 -19.65 -1.16
CA PRO A 525 -10.14 -20.84 -1.35
C PRO A 525 -10.09 -21.76 -0.13
N VAL A 526 -11.25 -22.13 0.38
CA VAL A 526 -11.44 -22.98 1.56
C VAL A 526 -12.15 -24.27 1.16
N PRO A 527 -11.50 -25.44 1.19
CA PRO A 527 -12.14 -26.71 0.90
C PRO A 527 -13.25 -27.03 1.91
N THR A 528 -14.42 -27.45 1.42
CA THR A 528 -15.58 -27.74 2.28
C THR A 528 -15.53 -29.13 2.89
N ARG A 529 -14.71 -30.04 2.32
CA ARG A 529 -14.60 -31.46 2.73
C ARG A 529 -15.97 -32.15 2.88
N GLY A 530 -16.91 -31.85 1.98
CA GLY A 530 -18.25 -32.45 1.96
C GLY A 530 -19.25 -31.85 2.96
N ARG A 531 -18.86 -30.83 3.74
CA ARG A 531 -19.74 -30.13 4.69
C ARG A 531 -20.83 -29.30 4.02
N LEU A 532 -20.58 -28.87 2.78
CA LEU A 532 -21.58 -28.25 1.91
C LEU A 532 -21.96 -29.24 0.81
N ARG A 533 -23.27 -29.46 0.64
CA ARG A 533 -23.81 -30.55 -0.19
C ARG A 533 -23.36 -30.50 -1.66
N HIS A 534 -23.23 -29.29 -2.20
CA HIS A 534 -23.00 -29.07 -3.62
C HIS A 534 -21.70 -28.34 -3.94
N ALA A 535 -21.10 -27.68 -2.94
CA ALA A 535 -19.89 -26.89 -3.11
C ALA A 535 -18.69 -27.63 -2.53
N GLU A 536 -17.66 -27.79 -3.34
CA GLU A 536 -16.37 -28.38 -2.97
C GLU A 536 -15.47 -27.35 -2.28
N GLN A 537 -15.66 -26.06 -2.58
CA GLN A 537 -14.88 -24.97 -2.02
C GLN A 537 -15.73 -23.72 -1.72
N VAL A 538 -15.31 -22.94 -0.73
CA VAL A 538 -15.79 -21.59 -0.48
C VAL A 538 -14.65 -20.62 -0.81
N LEU A 539 -14.92 -19.65 -1.67
CA LEU A 539 -13.99 -18.59 -2.02
C LEU A 539 -14.30 -17.38 -1.12
N LEU A 540 -13.43 -17.13 -0.15
CA LEU A 540 -13.48 -15.92 0.66
C LEU A 540 -12.85 -14.80 -0.16
N VAL A 541 -13.63 -13.77 -0.48
CA VAL A 541 -13.21 -12.70 -1.40
C VAL A 541 -13.04 -11.40 -0.62
N GLY A 542 -11.82 -10.87 -0.54
CA GLY A 542 -11.57 -9.56 0.05
C GLY A 542 -12.20 -8.47 -0.81
N ILE A 543 -12.96 -7.57 -0.19
CA ILE A 543 -13.56 -6.40 -0.86
C ILE A 543 -13.09 -5.07 -0.24
N GLY A 544 -11.99 -5.11 0.52
CA GLY A 544 -11.42 -3.95 1.17
C GLY A 544 -12.26 -3.42 2.33
N ARG A 545 -12.16 -2.11 2.55
CA ARG A 545 -12.80 -1.41 3.67
C ARG A 545 -14.20 -0.95 3.28
N PHE A 546 -15.14 -1.04 4.22
CA PHE A 546 -16.52 -0.65 3.98
C PHE A 546 -16.70 0.85 3.69
N ASP A 547 -15.82 1.72 4.19
CA ASP A 547 -15.86 3.17 3.96
C ASP A 547 -15.28 3.61 2.60
N ARG A 548 -14.69 2.67 1.86
CA ARG A 548 -14.14 2.85 0.51
C ARG A 548 -14.73 1.85 -0.48
N LEU A 549 -15.78 1.13 -0.09
CA LEU A 549 -16.41 0.17 -1.00
C LEU A 549 -17.10 0.94 -2.13
N ASP A 550 -16.68 0.64 -3.35
CA ASP A 550 -17.28 1.16 -4.57
C ASP A 550 -17.54 0.05 -5.60
N ALA A 551 -18.11 0.45 -6.73
CA ALA A 551 -18.40 -0.44 -7.85
C ALA A 551 -17.12 -1.06 -8.46
N ALA A 552 -16.01 -0.33 -8.49
CA ALA A 552 -14.77 -0.76 -9.11
C ALA A 552 -14.09 -1.87 -8.30
N ALA A 553 -14.06 -1.75 -6.97
CA ALA A 553 -13.54 -2.76 -6.06
C ALA A 553 -14.32 -4.09 -6.18
N ILE A 554 -15.65 -4.02 -6.25
CA ILE A 554 -16.52 -5.20 -6.46
C ILE A 554 -16.25 -5.83 -7.83
N GLU A 555 -16.16 -5.02 -8.88
CA GLU A 555 -15.90 -5.49 -10.25
C GLU A 555 -14.54 -6.18 -10.36
N PHE A 556 -13.49 -5.57 -9.81
CA PHE A 556 -12.14 -6.15 -9.76
C PHE A 556 -12.10 -7.48 -8.99
N ALA A 557 -12.76 -7.53 -7.82
CA ALA A 557 -12.82 -8.74 -7.03
C ALA A 557 -13.58 -9.88 -7.74
N ALA A 558 -14.67 -9.55 -8.44
CA ALA A 558 -15.44 -10.49 -9.23
C ALA A 558 -14.64 -11.02 -10.44
N GLU A 559 -13.86 -10.17 -11.10
CA GLU A 559 -12.95 -10.60 -12.17
C GLU A 559 -11.96 -11.67 -11.68
N ASN A 560 -11.37 -11.46 -10.50
CA ASN A 560 -10.41 -12.39 -9.92
C ASN A 560 -11.05 -13.73 -9.51
N VAL A 561 -12.31 -13.74 -9.07
CA VAL A 561 -13.06 -14.99 -8.80
C VAL A 561 -13.10 -15.85 -10.05
N VAL A 562 -13.41 -15.28 -11.21
CA VAL A 562 -13.43 -16.05 -12.46
C VAL A 562 -12.03 -16.55 -12.83
N ARG A 563 -10.99 -15.72 -12.70
CA ARG A 563 -9.60 -16.13 -12.98
C ARG A 563 -9.19 -17.34 -12.13
N LEU A 564 -9.51 -17.30 -10.83
CA LEU A 564 -9.26 -18.43 -9.93
C LEU A 564 -10.08 -19.66 -10.34
N CYS A 565 -11.38 -19.51 -10.56
CA CYS A 565 -12.26 -20.62 -10.93
C CYS A 565 -11.77 -21.35 -12.18
N VAL A 566 -11.41 -20.62 -13.24
CA VAL A 566 -10.86 -21.22 -14.47
C VAL A 566 -9.58 -22.00 -14.18
N ARG A 567 -8.64 -21.42 -13.44
CA ARG A 567 -7.35 -22.07 -13.13
C ARG A 567 -7.50 -23.29 -12.22
N ALA A 568 -8.51 -23.29 -11.36
CA ALA A 568 -8.84 -24.39 -10.47
C ALA A 568 -9.75 -25.44 -11.12
N GLY A 569 -10.18 -25.26 -12.39
CA GLY A 569 -11.11 -26.16 -13.07
C GLY A 569 -12.55 -26.13 -12.51
N ILE A 570 -12.91 -25.06 -11.80
CA ILE A 570 -14.24 -24.83 -11.24
C ILE A 570 -15.15 -24.30 -12.37
N ARG A 571 -16.11 -25.12 -12.77
CA ARG A 571 -17.05 -24.86 -13.87
C ARG A 571 -18.31 -24.12 -13.44
N SER A 572 -18.63 -24.15 -12.15
CA SER A 572 -19.80 -23.47 -11.59
C SER A 572 -19.53 -22.85 -10.23
N PHE A 573 -19.93 -21.59 -10.04
CA PHE A 573 -19.91 -20.97 -8.72
C PHE A 573 -21.18 -20.17 -8.44
N ALA A 574 -21.51 -20.00 -7.16
CA ALA A 574 -22.62 -19.18 -6.70
C ALA A 574 -22.13 -18.07 -5.77
N THR A 575 -22.79 -16.92 -5.78
CA THR A 575 -22.44 -15.72 -5.01
C THR A 575 -23.68 -15.08 -4.38
N VAL A 576 -23.46 -14.15 -3.47
CA VAL A 576 -24.46 -13.21 -2.94
C VAL A 576 -24.15 -11.79 -3.42
N LEU A 577 -25.05 -10.84 -3.15
CA LEU A 577 -24.80 -9.43 -3.44
C LEU A 577 -23.81 -8.85 -2.41
N TRP A 578 -22.56 -8.65 -2.82
CA TRP A 578 -21.49 -8.12 -1.98
C TRP A 578 -21.78 -6.67 -1.59
N GLY A 579 -21.56 -6.33 -0.32
CA GLY A 579 -21.84 -4.99 0.23
C GLY A 579 -23.32 -4.67 0.45
N ALA A 580 -24.27 -5.40 -0.15
CA ALA A 580 -25.70 -5.07 -0.05
C ALA A 580 -26.27 -5.17 1.37
N GLY A 581 -25.70 -6.06 2.19
CA GLY A 581 -26.02 -6.15 3.61
C GLY A 581 -25.53 -4.98 4.45
N ALA A 582 -24.61 -4.16 3.91
CA ALA A 582 -23.93 -3.04 4.56
C ALA A 582 -24.28 -1.69 3.89
N GLY A 583 -25.42 -1.60 3.19
CA GLY A 583 -25.92 -0.36 2.61
C GLY A 583 -25.49 -0.07 1.17
N PHE A 584 -24.65 -0.90 0.54
CA PHE A 584 -24.36 -0.76 -0.89
C PHE A 584 -25.59 -1.15 -1.74
N PRO A 585 -25.97 -0.42 -2.80
CA PRO A 585 -27.18 -0.76 -3.57
C PRO A 585 -27.10 -2.17 -4.18
N ALA A 586 -28.16 -2.96 -3.98
CA ALA A 586 -28.19 -4.38 -4.36
C ALA A 586 -28.06 -4.58 -5.88
N GLU A 587 -28.73 -3.74 -6.65
CA GLU A 587 -28.70 -3.70 -8.11
C GLU A 587 -27.30 -3.33 -8.61
N GLN A 588 -26.68 -2.32 -8.01
CA GLN A 588 -25.32 -1.89 -8.35
C GLN A 588 -24.28 -2.98 -8.03
N SER A 589 -24.43 -3.65 -6.88
CA SER A 589 -23.60 -4.81 -6.52
C SER A 589 -23.69 -5.93 -7.56
N CYS A 590 -24.90 -6.24 -8.01
CA CYS A 590 -25.11 -7.23 -9.07
C CYS A 590 -24.47 -6.80 -10.38
N GLU A 591 -24.65 -5.54 -10.77
CA GLU A 591 -24.09 -5.01 -12.01
C GLU A 591 -22.55 -5.07 -12.01
N SER A 592 -21.91 -4.57 -10.94
CA SER A 592 -20.45 -4.61 -10.78
C SER A 592 -19.90 -6.03 -10.75
N GLN A 593 -20.52 -6.93 -9.97
CA GLN A 593 -20.10 -8.33 -9.94
C GLN A 593 -20.24 -8.98 -11.31
N LEU A 594 -21.37 -8.78 -12.00
CA LEU A 594 -21.60 -9.39 -13.30
C LEU A 594 -20.62 -8.86 -14.35
N ARG A 595 -20.38 -7.54 -14.43
CA ARG A 595 -19.36 -6.97 -15.32
C ARG A 595 -17.98 -7.58 -15.05
N GLY A 596 -17.60 -7.71 -13.78
CA GLY A 596 -16.33 -8.32 -13.38
C GLY A 596 -16.23 -9.78 -13.81
N TYR A 597 -17.27 -10.58 -13.55
CA TYR A 597 -17.32 -11.96 -14.00
C TYR A 597 -17.22 -12.08 -15.52
N LEU A 598 -17.99 -11.30 -16.28
CA LEU A 598 -17.98 -11.33 -17.74
C LEU A 598 -16.60 -10.92 -18.29
N ARG A 599 -15.98 -9.89 -17.73
CA ARG A 599 -14.62 -9.46 -18.08
C ARG A 599 -13.60 -10.56 -17.80
N GLY A 600 -13.69 -11.21 -16.64
CA GLY A 600 -12.84 -12.34 -16.27
C GLY A 600 -13.00 -13.52 -17.24
N LEU A 601 -14.23 -13.80 -17.68
CA LEU A 601 -14.50 -14.88 -18.65
C LEU A 601 -13.88 -14.57 -20.01
N VAL A 602 -13.98 -13.33 -20.49
CA VAL A 602 -13.36 -12.90 -21.75
C VAL A 602 -11.83 -13.00 -21.66
N ALA A 603 -11.25 -12.64 -20.52
CA ALA A 603 -9.80 -12.60 -20.35
C ALA A 603 -9.15 -13.97 -20.05
N ALA A 604 -9.85 -14.86 -19.33
CA ALA A 604 -9.25 -16.08 -18.79
C ALA A 604 -9.88 -17.39 -19.30
N ASP A 605 -11.15 -17.37 -19.73
CA ASP A 605 -11.91 -18.57 -20.07
C ASP A 605 -12.11 -18.68 -21.60
N SER A 606 -11.04 -18.91 -22.36
CA SER A 606 -11.11 -19.03 -23.82
C SER A 606 -11.79 -20.33 -24.29
N ASN A 607 -11.94 -21.32 -23.41
CA ASN A 607 -12.42 -22.67 -23.73
C ASN A 607 -13.89 -22.93 -23.41
N GLY A 608 -14.57 -22.09 -22.62
CA GLY A 608 -15.95 -22.39 -22.23
C GLY A 608 -16.07 -23.15 -20.91
N GLU A 609 -15.06 -23.09 -20.05
CA GLU A 609 -14.96 -23.95 -18.87
C GLU A 609 -16.01 -23.59 -17.82
N ILE A 610 -16.24 -22.29 -17.58
CA ILE A 610 -17.32 -21.85 -16.70
C ILE A 610 -18.63 -21.88 -17.47
N THR A 611 -19.54 -22.72 -16.98
CA THR A 611 -20.86 -22.95 -17.58
C THR A 611 -22.00 -22.38 -16.75
N HIS A 612 -21.76 -22.09 -15.46
CA HIS A 612 -22.83 -21.63 -14.55
C HIS A 612 -22.36 -20.60 -13.51
N ILE A 613 -23.09 -19.49 -13.38
CA ILE A 613 -22.92 -18.48 -12.33
C ILE A 613 -24.25 -18.23 -11.63
N GLY A 614 -24.32 -18.49 -10.32
CA GLY A 614 -25.55 -18.33 -9.53
C GLY A 614 -25.54 -17.10 -8.62
N PHE A 615 -26.56 -16.25 -8.66
CA PHE A 615 -26.83 -15.22 -7.65
C PHE A 615 -27.89 -15.70 -6.67
N ARG A 616 -27.54 -15.74 -5.38
CA ARG A 616 -28.44 -16.06 -4.27
C ARG A 616 -28.90 -14.79 -3.59
N VAL A 617 -30.22 -14.62 -3.50
CA VAL A 617 -30.86 -13.41 -2.93
C VAL A 617 -31.87 -13.77 -1.84
N ARG A 618 -32.17 -12.81 -0.95
CA ARG A 618 -32.95 -13.08 0.27
C ARG A 618 -34.44 -13.38 0.03
N ASN A 619 -35.05 -12.82 -1.01
CA ASN A 619 -36.48 -12.96 -1.27
C ASN A 619 -36.82 -12.88 -2.77
N ALA A 620 -38.04 -13.32 -3.11
CA ALA A 620 -38.52 -13.38 -4.49
C ALA A 620 -38.69 -12.00 -5.16
N SER A 621 -38.93 -10.93 -4.38
CA SER A 621 -39.01 -9.57 -4.92
C SER A 621 -37.66 -9.12 -5.46
N LEU A 622 -36.60 -9.29 -4.65
CA LEU A 622 -35.23 -8.98 -5.05
C LEU A 622 -34.77 -9.88 -6.20
N GLN A 623 -35.18 -11.15 -6.22
CA GLN A 623 -34.88 -12.08 -7.33
C GLN A 623 -35.31 -11.53 -8.70
N ARG A 624 -36.53 -10.98 -8.80
CA ARG A 624 -37.02 -10.42 -10.07
C ARG A 624 -36.21 -9.19 -10.51
N HIS A 625 -35.91 -8.28 -9.58
CA HIS A 625 -35.11 -7.08 -9.86
C HIS A 625 -33.70 -7.45 -10.33
N ILE A 626 -33.02 -8.32 -9.59
CA ILE A 626 -31.66 -8.75 -9.92
C ILE A 626 -31.61 -9.52 -11.25
N ALA A 627 -32.60 -10.36 -11.55
CA ALA A 627 -32.70 -11.01 -12.85
C ALA A 627 -32.87 -10.01 -14.01
N ALA A 628 -33.60 -8.91 -13.79
CA ALA A 628 -33.73 -7.84 -14.78
C ALA A 628 -32.40 -7.09 -14.99
N VAL A 629 -31.67 -6.79 -13.90
CA VAL A 629 -30.33 -6.20 -13.96
C VAL A 629 -29.38 -7.10 -14.75
N CYS A 630 -29.34 -8.40 -14.46
CA CYS A 630 -28.50 -9.36 -15.20
C CYS A 630 -28.78 -9.31 -16.70
N ARG A 631 -30.06 -9.33 -17.13
CA ARG A 631 -30.43 -9.26 -18.54
C ARG A 631 -29.94 -7.97 -19.20
N LYS A 632 -30.15 -6.83 -18.54
CA LYS A 632 -29.71 -5.52 -19.03
C LYS A 632 -28.19 -5.45 -19.24
N VAL A 633 -27.40 -5.93 -18.28
CA VAL A 633 -25.93 -5.92 -18.37
C VAL A 633 -25.45 -6.82 -19.51
N ILE A 634 -26.04 -8.01 -19.66
CA ILE A 634 -25.66 -8.94 -20.75
C ILE A 634 -25.98 -8.38 -22.13
N GLU A 635 -27.07 -7.63 -22.27
CA GLU A 635 -27.42 -6.96 -23.53
C GLU A 635 -26.43 -5.86 -23.91
N SER A 636 -25.82 -5.19 -22.92
CA SER A 636 -24.85 -4.11 -23.13
C SER A 636 -23.40 -4.58 -23.33
N GLU A 637 -23.06 -5.82 -22.96
CA GLU A 637 -21.68 -6.32 -22.95
C GLU A 637 -21.40 -7.23 -24.16
N GLN A 638 -20.28 -7.00 -24.87
CA GLN A 638 -19.87 -7.84 -26.00
C GLN A 638 -19.19 -9.14 -25.52
N LEU A 639 -19.91 -10.25 -25.63
CA LEU A 639 -19.41 -11.57 -25.27
C LEU A 639 -18.82 -12.24 -26.52
N ALA A 640 -17.61 -12.79 -26.42
CA ALA A 640 -16.82 -13.37 -27.52
C ALA A 640 -17.44 -14.64 -28.16
N GLY A 641 -18.65 -14.53 -28.71
CA GLY A 641 -19.40 -15.62 -29.34
C GLY A 641 -20.08 -16.61 -28.37
N ARG A 642 -20.05 -16.35 -27.06
CA ARG A 642 -20.77 -17.13 -26.04
C ARG A 642 -22.24 -16.75 -25.98
N ARG A 643 -23.12 -17.76 -25.91
CA ARG A 643 -24.53 -17.54 -25.62
C ARG A 643 -24.72 -17.54 -24.11
N VAL A 644 -25.22 -16.44 -23.56
CA VAL A 644 -25.55 -16.32 -22.13
C VAL A 644 -27.06 -16.39 -21.95
N VAL A 645 -27.54 -17.16 -20.98
CA VAL A 645 -28.96 -17.28 -20.64
C VAL A 645 -29.16 -16.95 -19.18
N VAL A 646 -30.05 -15.98 -18.89
CA VAL A 646 -30.46 -15.65 -17.52
C VAL A 646 -31.70 -16.45 -17.16
N GLN A 647 -31.62 -17.27 -16.12
CA GLN A 647 -32.74 -17.99 -15.53
C GLN A 647 -33.08 -17.43 -14.15
N ALA A 648 -34.37 -17.23 -13.90
CA ALA A 648 -34.90 -16.89 -12.58
C ALA A 648 -36.05 -17.84 -12.25
N PRO A 649 -35.74 -19.11 -11.91
CA PRO A 649 -36.78 -20.11 -11.66
C PRO A 649 -37.66 -19.68 -10.48
N GLU A 650 -38.97 -19.92 -10.59
CA GLU A 650 -39.88 -19.70 -9.47
C GLU A 650 -39.44 -20.54 -8.27
N ALA A 651 -39.51 -19.94 -7.08
CA ALA A 651 -39.15 -20.61 -5.85
C ALA A 651 -40.01 -21.87 -5.70
N ARG A 652 -39.40 -23.05 -5.73
CA ARG A 652 -40.11 -24.28 -5.40
C ARG A 652 -40.68 -24.13 -3.99
N PRO A 653 -41.95 -24.48 -3.72
CA PRO A 653 -42.47 -24.49 -2.36
C PRO A 653 -41.69 -25.52 -1.56
N HIS A 654 -40.69 -25.05 -0.82
CA HIS A 654 -39.99 -25.89 0.15
C HIS A 654 -40.82 -25.92 1.43
N ALA A 655 -41.06 -27.14 1.90
CA ALA A 655 -41.73 -27.43 3.15
C ALA A 655 -41.22 -26.50 4.26
N ARG A 656 -42.14 -25.94 5.06
CA ARG A 656 -41.84 -25.17 6.28
C ARG A 656 -40.70 -25.84 7.05
N ARG A 657 -39.47 -25.36 6.87
CA ARG A 657 -38.29 -25.83 7.61
C ARG A 657 -37.67 -24.63 8.30
N ARG A 658 -37.24 -24.87 9.56
CA ARG A 658 -36.72 -23.88 10.51
C ARG A 658 -35.86 -22.86 9.76
N ARG A 659 -36.32 -21.60 9.73
CA ARG A 659 -35.44 -20.46 9.44
C ARG A 659 -34.26 -20.60 10.39
N VAL A 660 -33.10 -20.99 9.88
CA VAL A 660 -31.85 -20.68 10.57
C VAL A 660 -31.84 -19.16 10.57
N ARG A 661 -32.10 -18.55 11.73
CA ARG A 661 -31.95 -17.11 11.89
C ARG A 661 -30.48 -16.84 11.59
N SER A 662 -30.17 -16.33 10.39
CA SER A 662 -28.82 -15.82 10.14
C SER A 662 -28.59 -14.76 11.21
N ALA A 663 -27.63 -14.97 12.10
CA ALA A 663 -27.30 -13.99 13.11
C ALA A 663 -26.96 -12.69 12.38
N VAL A 664 -27.82 -11.69 12.55
CA VAL A 664 -27.59 -10.35 12.07
C VAL A 664 -26.35 -9.85 12.84
N PRO A 665 -25.38 -9.15 12.21
CA PRO A 665 -24.23 -8.67 12.93
C PRO A 665 -24.70 -7.86 14.15
N THR A 666 -24.28 -8.31 15.33
CA THR A 666 -24.66 -7.74 16.63
C THR A 666 -23.73 -6.60 17.03
N THR A 667 -22.57 -6.49 16.37
CA THR A 667 -21.50 -5.55 16.67
C THR A 667 -21.46 -4.43 15.63
N ALA A 668 -21.38 -3.19 16.10
CA ALA A 668 -21.16 -2.03 15.26
C ALA A 668 -19.65 -1.78 15.09
N TYR A 669 -19.22 -1.28 13.92
CA TYR A 669 -17.82 -1.01 13.63
C TYR A 669 -17.64 0.46 13.31
N LEU A 670 -16.86 1.18 14.12
CA LEU A 670 -16.47 2.56 13.87
C LEU A 670 -15.04 2.57 13.35
N PHE A 671 -14.88 2.80 12.06
CA PHE A 671 -13.59 3.04 11.46
C PHE A 671 -13.20 4.52 11.62
N VAL A 672 -12.03 4.82 12.18
CA VAL A 672 -11.53 6.19 12.37
C VAL A 672 -10.07 6.31 11.92
N ASN A 673 -9.77 7.20 10.98
CA ASN A 673 -8.38 7.50 10.61
C ASN A 673 -8.14 9.00 10.48
N GLU A 674 -6.90 9.41 10.75
CA GLU A 674 -6.45 10.76 10.47
C GLU A 674 -6.18 10.92 8.97
N GLN A 675 -6.64 12.03 8.41
CA GLN A 675 -6.40 12.42 7.03
C GLN A 675 -5.91 13.87 7.01
N PRO A 676 -5.05 14.22 6.03
CA PRO A 676 -4.70 15.61 5.81
C PRO A 676 -5.95 16.39 5.40
N GLY A 677 -6.28 17.43 6.16
CA GLY A 677 -7.33 18.39 5.82
C GLY A 677 -6.80 19.50 4.91
N GLN A 678 -7.61 20.54 4.67
CA GLN A 678 -7.12 21.70 3.90
C GLN A 678 -6.03 22.47 4.66
N GLY A 679 -4.86 22.64 4.03
CA GLY A 679 -3.73 23.38 4.60
C GLY A 679 -2.96 22.58 5.66
N SER A 680 -2.78 23.14 6.86
CA SER A 680 -2.17 22.46 8.02
C SER A 680 -3.19 21.79 8.93
N ALA A 681 -4.48 21.83 8.56
CA ALA A 681 -5.55 21.22 9.34
C ALA A 681 -5.46 19.70 9.28
N ARG A 682 -5.76 19.04 10.40
CA ARG A 682 -5.91 17.59 10.46
C ARG A 682 -7.40 17.28 10.56
N GLU A 683 -7.84 16.22 9.91
CA GLU A 683 -9.22 15.79 9.91
C GLU A 683 -9.29 14.32 10.33
N LEU A 684 -10.30 13.96 11.13
CA LEU A 684 -10.65 12.57 11.39
C LEU A 684 -11.79 12.18 10.48
N ARG A 685 -11.58 11.18 9.63
CA ARG A 685 -12.67 10.51 8.92
C ARG A 685 -13.19 9.39 9.79
N ALA A 686 -14.47 9.45 10.13
CA ALA A 686 -15.15 8.46 10.94
C ALA A 686 -16.27 7.80 10.12
N ALA A 687 -16.20 6.48 9.95
CA ALA A 687 -17.18 5.70 9.22
C ALA A 687 -17.76 4.59 10.12
N LEU A 688 -19.05 4.67 10.40
CA LEU A 688 -19.79 3.70 11.20
C LEU A 688 -20.51 2.71 10.29
N LEU A 689 -20.19 1.42 10.40
CA LEU A 689 -21.03 0.32 9.95
C LEU A 689 -21.95 -0.08 11.10
N THR A 690 -23.26 0.17 10.96
CA THR A 690 -24.23 -0.15 12.00
C THR A 690 -24.44 -1.66 12.17
N ALA A 691 -24.78 -2.08 13.39
CA ALA A 691 -25.25 -3.43 13.65
C ALA A 691 -26.72 -3.55 13.27
N GLY A 692 -27.18 -4.74 12.87
CA GLY A 692 -28.58 -4.94 12.51
C GLY A 692 -28.84 -5.12 11.01
N ALA A 693 -30.11 -5.26 10.65
CA ALA A 693 -30.56 -5.32 9.26
C ALA A 693 -31.70 -4.29 9.06
N PRO A 694 -31.59 -3.38 8.07
CA PRO A 694 -30.42 -3.17 7.20
C PRO A 694 -29.27 -2.46 7.96
N ALA A 695 -28.06 -3.01 7.88
CA ALA A 695 -26.88 -2.26 8.30
C ALA A 695 -26.59 -1.18 7.27
N ALA A 696 -26.16 -0.02 7.74
CA ALA A 696 -25.85 1.15 6.93
C ALA A 696 -24.42 1.61 7.24
N VAL A 697 -23.78 2.22 6.25
CA VAL A 697 -22.51 2.92 6.43
C VAL A 697 -22.81 4.41 6.52
N ILE A 698 -22.40 5.03 7.63
CA ILE A 698 -22.50 6.46 7.87
C ILE A 698 -21.08 6.97 8.01
N ALA A 699 -20.62 7.77 7.05
CA ALA A 699 -19.24 8.25 7.00
C ALA A 699 -19.21 9.77 6.94
N GLU A 700 -18.48 10.37 7.86
CA GLU A 700 -18.30 11.82 7.96
C GLU A 700 -16.84 12.16 8.25
N THR A 701 -16.48 13.40 7.99
CA THR A 701 -15.16 13.95 8.32
C THR A 701 -15.32 15.09 9.33
N HIS A 702 -14.43 15.13 10.31
CA HIS A 702 -14.43 16.14 11.36
C HIS A 702 -13.04 16.78 11.51
N GLY A 703 -12.96 18.11 11.44
CA GLY A 703 -11.71 18.84 11.64
C GLY A 703 -11.23 18.76 13.09
N ILE A 704 -9.99 18.33 13.30
CA ILE A 704 -9.40 18.18 14.63
C ILE A 704 -8.21 19.11 14.86
N SER A 705 -7.93 19.35 16.14
CA SER A 705 -6.76 20.08 16.60
C SER A 705 -6.09 19.29 17.71
N TRP A 706 -4.92 18.72 17.43
CA TRP A 706 -4.15 17.95 18.40
C TRP A 706 -3.77 18.76 19.63
N SER A 707 -3.55 20.08 19.50
CA SER A 707 -3.29 20.93 20.66
C SER A 707 -4.51 21.08 21.57
N LYS A 708 -5.72 21.17 21.01
CA LYS A 708 -6.97 21.16 21.80
C LYS A 708 -7.22 19.79 22.44
N LEU A 709 -6.98 18.70 21.70
CA LEU A 709 -7.10 17.34 22.24
C LEU A 709 -6.08 17.07 23.35
N ASP A 710 -4.81 17.42 23.16
CA ASP A 710 -3.77 17.28 24.18
C ASP A 710 -4.03 18.19 25.40
N ALA A 711 -4.70 19.34 25.22
CA ALA A 711 -5.19 20.15 26.33
C ALA A 711 -6.33 19.45 27.08
N HIS A 712 -7.30 18.89 26.36
CA HIS A 712 -8.41 18.11 26.92
C HIS A 712 -7.89 16.89 27.71
N PHE A 713 -6.99 16.10 27.12
CA PHE A 713 -6.44 14.88 27.74
C PHE A 713 -5.79 15.13 29.10
N ARG A 714 -5.20 16.32 29.34
CA ARG A 714 -4.61 16.69 30.64
C ARG A 714 -5.61 16.64 31.80
N GLU A 715 -6.90 16.73 31.54
CA GLU A 715 -7.94 16.57 32.57
C GLU A 715 -7.94 15.16 33.20
N LEU A 716 -7.51 14.13 32.46
CA LEU A 716 -7.37 12.76 32.98
C LEU A 716 -6.25 12.63 34.02
N GLU A 717 -5.32 13.59 34.09
CA GLU A 717 -4.26 13.63 35.12
C GLU A 717 -4.71 14.26 36.43
N SER A 718 -5.94 14.78 36.47
CA SER A 718 -6.44 15.47 37.65
C SER A 718 -6.51 14.50 38.84
N PRO A 719 -5.89 14.83 39.99
CA PRO A 719 -6.04 14.02 41.20
C PRO A 719 -7.49 14.00 41.72
N ASN A 720 -8.35 14.88 41.18
CA ASN A 720 -9.78 14.96 41.49
C ASN A 720 -10.64 14.44 40.32
N LEU A 721 -10.14 13.53 39.50
CA LEU A 721 -10.94 12.85 38.47
C LEU A 721 -12.02 12.00 39.16
N THR A 722 -13.29 12.26 38.85
CA THR A 722 -14.44 11.53 39.37
C THR A 722 -15.26 10.97 38.22
N LEU A 723 -16.14 10.01 38.51
CA LEU A 723 -17.05 9.45 37.51
C LEU A 723 -17.90 10.52 36.81
N ALA A 724 -18.36 11.54 37.54
CA ALA A 724 -19.14 12.65 36.96
C ALA A 724 -18.30 13.49 35.99
N LYS A 725 -17.06 13.82 36.35
CA LYS A 725 -16.14 14.54 35.46
C LYS A 725 -15.74 13.74 34.23
N LEU A 726 -15.64 12.41 34.37
CA LEU A 726 -15.40 11.51 33.25
C LEU A 726 -16.54 11.57 32.21
N GLY A 727 -17.79 11.76 32.67
CA GLY A 727 -18.94 11.98 31.78
C GLY A 727 -18.82 13.25 30.95
N SER A 728 -18.59 14.40 31.60
CA SER A 728 -18.39 15.67 30.87
C SER A 728 -17.15 15.63 29.97
N PHE A 729 -16.08 14.96 30.41
CA PHE A 729 -14.89 14.73 29.61
C PHE A 729 -15.21 13.95 28.33
N GLY A 730 -15.97 12.86 28.45
CA GLY A 730 -16.34 12.00 27.33
C GLY A 730 -17.25 12.66 26.31
N GLU A 731 -18.20 13.48 26.77
CA GLU A 731 -19.09 14.25 25.88
C GLU A 731 -18.29 15.25 25.06
N ARG A 732 -17.39 15.97 25.73
CA ARG A 732 -16.49 16.91 25.06
C ARG A 732 -15.50 16.21 24.12
N LEU A 733 -15.01 15.02 24.48
CA LEU A 733 -14.18 14.22 23.59
C LEU A 733 -14.92 13.87 22.30
N GLY A 734 -16.17 13.44 22.40
CA GLY A 734 -17.02 13.17 21.25
C GLY A 734 -17.16 14.39 20.34
N GLU A 735 -17.44 15.57 20.91
CA GLU A 735 -17.54 16.82 20.14
C GLU A 735 -16.25 17.23 19.42
N LEU A 736 -15.09 16.94 20.02
CA LEU A 736 -13.79 17.29 19.46
C LEU A 736 -13.27 16.31 18.41
N THR A 737 -13.87 15.11 18.32
CA THR A 737 -13.33 14.00 17.50
C THR A 737 -14.30 13.48 16.45
N LEU A 738 -15.61 13.62 16.65
CA LEU A 738 -16.64 13.01 15.81
C LEU A 738 -17.67 14.03 15.34
N HIS A 739 -18.04 13.94 14.07
CA HIS A 739 -19.16 14.68 13.50
C HIS A 739 -20.48 14.32 14.22
N GLU A 740 -21.40 15.27 14.33
CA GLU A 740 -22.68 15.09 15.02
C GLU A 740 -23.49 13.90 14.46
N THR A 741 -23.58 13.76 13.13
CA THR A 741 -24.24 12.61 12.47
C THR A 741 -23.71 11.26 12.96
N VAL A 742 -22.39 11.15 13.13
CA VAL A 742 -21.75 9.90 13.59
C VAL A 742 -22.06 9.66 15.07
N ARG A 743 -22.05 10.71 15.90
CA ARG A 743 -22.43 10.60 17.33
C ARG A 743 -23.87 10.15 17.51
N GLU A 744 -24.82 10.72 16.75
CA GLU A 744 -26.23 10.31 16.79
C GLU A 744 -26.40 8.86 16.31
N ALA A 745 -25.71 8.48 15.23
CA ALA A 745 -25.75 7.12 14.73
C ALA A 745 -25.15 6.10 15.71
N LEU A 746 -24.05 6.46 16.40
CA LEU A 746 -23.48 5.65 17.47
C LEU A 746 -24.48 5.50 18.63
N TYR A 747 -25.12 6.58 19.06
CA TYR A 747 -26.10 6.55 20.15
C TYR A 747 -27.33 5.69 19.81
N ALA A 748 -27.73 5.64 18.53
CA ALA A 748 -28.75 4.71 18.07
C ALA A 748 -28.34 3.24 18.23
N MET A 749 -27.04 2.95 18.23
CA MET A 749 -26.46 1.62 18.42
C MET A 749 -26.12 1.29 19.89
N ARG A 750 -26.59 2.07 20.87
CA ARG A 750 -26.15 1.94 22.28
C ARG A 750 -26.31 0.58 22.95
N GLU A 751 -27.20 -0.26 22.45
CA GLU A 751 -27.44 -1.63 22.94
C GLU A 751 -26.55 -2.68 22.23
N ARG A 752 -25.58 -2.24 21.43
CA ARG A 752 -24.74 -3.09 20.59
C ARG A 752 -23.26 -2.90 20.97
N PRO A 753 -22.45 -3.96 21.02
CA PRO A 753 -21.01 -3.82 21.19
C PRO A 753 -20.39 -2.98 20.07
N LEU A 754 -19.36 -2.20 20.41
CA LEU A 754 -18.64 -1.34 19.47
C LEU A 754 -17.20 -1.82 19.28
N VAL A 755 -16.79 -1.95 18.02
CA VAL A 755 -15.38 -2.14 17.64
C VAL A 755 -14.88 -0.86 16.99
N VAL A 756 -13.88 -0.21 17.59
CA VAL A 756 -13.23 0.96 17.00
C VAL A 756 -12.02 0.48 16.20
N VAL A 757 -12.09 0.61 14.88
CA VAL A 757 -10.99 0.28 13.96
C VAL A 757 -10.21 1.57 13.68
N HIS A 758 -8.92 1.63 14.00
CA HIS A 758 -8.20 2.90 14.00
C HIS A 758 -6.76 2.79 13.50
N ASP A 759 -6.20 3.90 13.00
CA ASP A 759 -4.80 3.99 12.58
C ASP A 759 -3.87 4.35 13.76
N ALA A 760 -2.58 4.56 13.47
CA ALA A 760 -1.57 4.96 14.46
C ALA A 760 -1.89 6.32 15.11
N ALA A 761 -2.46 7.27 14.38
CA ALA A 761 -2.71 8.62 14.87
C ALA A 761 -3.93 8.65 15.79
N SER A 762 -5.06 8.10 15.35
CA SER A 762 -6.32 8.05 16.09
C SER A 762 -6.30 7.02 17.25
N SER A 763 -5.27 6.19 17.35
CA SER A 763 -5.00 5.33 18.52
C SER A 763 -4.84 6.12 19.83
N ARG A 764 -4.30 7.34 19.74
CA ARG A 764 -4.01 8.24 20.87
C ARG A 764 -5.28 8.73 21.56
N ILE A 765 -6.43 8.57 20.93
CA ILE A 765 -7.71 9.02 21.45
C ILE A 765 -8.22 7.97 22.44
N PRO A 766 -8.55 8.33 23.69
CA PRO A 766 -9.02 7.39 24.70
C PRO A 766 -10.51 7.05 24.50
N TRP A 767 -10.85 6.33 23.44
CA TRP A 767 -12.22 5.94 23.06
C TRP A 767 -13.05 5.30 24.17
N GLU A 768 -12.42 4.67 25.15
CA GLU A 768 -13.07 4.08 26.34
C GLU A 768 -13.72 5.13 27.24
N THR A 769 -13.27 6.38 27.16
CA THR A 769 -13.84 7.52 27.89
C THR A 769 -14.96 8.23 27.12
N LEU A 770 -15.22 7.86 25.86
CA LEU A 770 -16.27 8.46 25.04
C LEU A 770 -17.62 8.36 25.76
N CYS A 771 -18.31 9.49 25.86
CA CYS A 771 -19.65 9.59 26.42
C CYS A 771 -20.53 10.33 25.42
N ILE A 772 -21.74 9.84 25.17
CA ILE A 772 -22.71 10.52 24.30
C ILE A 772 -24.05 10.54 25.05
N ARG A 773 -24.49 11.71 25.54
CA ARG A 773 -25.75 11.84 26.30
C ARG A 773 -25.79 10.89 27.52
N GLY A 774 -24.70 10.85 28.29
CA GLY A 774 -24.55 9.95 29.44
C GLY A 774 -24.31 8.46 29.12
N TRP A 775 -24.35 8.06 27.84
CA TRP A 775 -24.05 6.70 27.40
C TRP A 775 -22.54 6.49 27.22
N PHE A 776 -21.99 5.47 27.88
CA PHE A 776 -20.59 5.05 27.75
C PHE A 776 -20.50 3.70 27.03
N PRO A 777 -20.12 3.66 25.74
CA PRO A 777 -20.05 2.41 24.98
C PRO A 777 -19.19 1.35 25.67
N ALA A 778 -18.07 1.77 26.27
CA ALA A 778 -17.11 0.90 26.92
C ALA A 778 -17.59 0.26 28.24
N ALA A 779 -18.49 0.92 28.98
CA ALA A 779 -18.99 0.44 30.26
C ALA A 779 -20.27 -0.40 30.15
N GLU A 780 -20.88 -0.46 28.96
CA GLU A 780 -22.22 -0.99 28.77
C GLU A 780 -22.20 -2.20 27.83
N ALA A 781 -22.64 -2.07 26.57
CA ALA A 781 -22.59 -3.17 25.62
C ALA A 781 -21.15 -3.61 25.26
N GLY A 782 -20.15 -2.77 25.56
CA GLY A 782 -18.73 -3.07 25.43
C GLY A 782 -18.06 -2.34 24.26
N LEU A 783 -16.79 -2.02 24.46
CA LEU A 783 -15.92 -1.40 23.45
C LEU A 783 -14.59 -2.15 23.39
N SER A 784 -14.18 -2.50 22.17
CA SER A 784 -12.86 -3.03 21.83
C SER A 784 -12.26 -2.29 20.64
N ARG A 785 -10.97 -2.50 20.39
CA ARG A 785 -10.20 -1.84 19.33
C ARG A 785 -9.62 -2.85 18.34
N ARG A 786 -9.52 -2.42 17.08
CA ARG A 786 -8.72 -3.11 16.07
C ARG A 786 -7.75 -2.13 15.44
N TYR A 787 -6.48 -2.51 15.42
CA TYR A 787 -5.44 -1.68 14.85
C TYR A 787 -5.37 -1.89 13.34
N ALA A 788 -5.64 -0.84 12.58
CA ALA A 788 -5.55 -0.82 11.12
C ALA A 788 -4.13 -0.40 10.71
N ALA A 789 -3.22 -1.37 10.69
CA ALA A 789 -1.86 -1.20 10.20
C ALA A 789 -1.54 -2.22 9.12
N GLU A 790 -0.68 -1.82 8.18
CA GLU A 790 -0.11 -2.73 7.21
C GLU A 790 0.83 -3.72 7.92
N GLN A 791 0.82 -4.97 7.45
CA GLN A 791 1.75 -6.02 7.88
C GLN A 791 1.62 -6.47 9.35
N LEU A 792 0.40 -6.58 9.88
CA LEU A 792 0.19 -7.34 11.12
C LEU A 792 0.50 -8.82 10.89
N SER A 793 1.31 -9.44 11.75
CA SER A 793 1.49 -10.88 11.73
C SER A 793 0.17 -11.61 11.95
N LEU A 794 0.06 -12.80 11.34
CA LEU A 794 -0.95 -13.78 11.72
C LEU A 794 -0.87 -14.05 13.23
N ALA A 795 -2.02 -14.35 13.84
CA ALA A 795 -2.01 -14.67 15.25
C ALA A 795 -1.34 -16.02 15.50
N LYS A 796 -0.43 -16.05 16.47
CA LYS A 796 0.50 -17.17 16.71
C LYS A 796 0.11 -18.06 17.91
N PHE A 797 -1.12 -17.94 18.39
CA PHE A 797 -1.59 -18.79 19.48
C PHE A 797 -1.87 -20.23 19.01
N SER A 798 -1.91 -21.14 19.97
CA SER A 798 -2.16 -22.56 19.73
C SER A 798 -3.64 -22.90 19.88
N GLU A 799 -4.27 -23.44 18.83
CA GLU A 799 -5.65 -23.94 18.90
C GLU A 799 -5.76 -25.18 19.78
N ALA A 800 -4.71 -26.02 19.82
CA ALA A 800 -4.67 -27.16 20.72
C ALA A 800 -4.79 -26.72 22.20
N ARG A 801 -4.17 -25.58 22.54
CA ARG A 801 -4.27 -24.99 23.88
C ARG A 801 -5.67 -24.44 24.16
N ARG A 802 -6.27 -23.71 23.20
CA ARG A 802 -7.65 -23.21 23.33
C ARG A 802 -8.68 -24.34 23.51
N ARG A 803 -8.46 -25.50 22.90
CA ARG A 803 -9.32 -26.69 23.06
C ARG A 803 -9.09 -27.44 24.36
N GLY A 804 -7.92 -27.30 24.98
CA GLY A 804 -7.62 -27.91 26.28
C GLY A 804 -8.44 -27.25 27.40
N PRO A 805 -8.86 -28.02 28.44
CA PRO A 805 -9.71 -27.50 29.50
C PRO A 805 -8.95 -26.55 30.44
N GLU A 806 -7.67 -26.84 30.74
CA GLU A 806 -6.89 -26.05 31.71
C GLU A 806 -6.48 -24.68 31.14
N LEU A 807 -6.82 -23.60 31.84
CA LEU A 807 -6.33 -22.24 31.60
C LEU A 807 -4.92 -22.08 32.19
N SER A 808 -3.89 -22.00 31.34
CA SER A 808 -2.53 -21.71 31.81
C SER A 808 -2.19 -20.22 31.68
N VAL A 809 -1.81 -19.63 32.81
CA VAL A 809 -1.50 -18.21 32.97
C VAL A 809 -0.04 -18.03 33.37
N LEU A 810 0.71 -17.25 32.59
CA LEU A 810 2.01 -16.73 32.99
C LEU A 810 1.81 -15.37 33.65
N VAL A 811 2.19 -15.23 34.92
CA VAL A 811 2.18 -13.97 35.66
C VAL A 811 3.62 -13.47 35.78
N VAL A 812 3.88 -12.29 35.26
CA VAL A 812 5.17 -11.59 35.40
C VAL A 812 4.95 -10.34 36.23
N ALA A 813 5.61 -10.26 37.38
CA ALA A 813 5.37 -9.20 38.36
C ALA A 813 6.68 -8.52 38.80
N ASP A 814 6.65 -7.19 38.84
CA ASP A 814 7.76 -6.33 39.32
C ASP A 814 9.17 -6.77 38.86
N PRO A 815 9.46 -6.90 37.54
CA PRO A 815 10.78 -7.37 37.09
C PRO A 815 11.96 -6.53 37.60
N THR A 816 11.73 -5.22 37.80
CA THR A 816 12.72 -4.24 38.23
C THR A 816 12.89 -4.18 39.74
N GLY A 817 11.97 -4.74 40.52
CA GLY A 817 12.02 -4.75 41.99
C GLY A 817 11.74 -3.39 42.63
N ASP A 818 11.14 -2.45 41.90
CA ASP A 818 10.85 -1.07 42.32
C ASP A 818 9.35 -0.73 42.31
N LEU A 819 8.48 -1.73 42.08
CA LEU A 819 7.02 -1.60 42.03
C LEU A 819 6.35 -2.56 43.03
N PRO A 820 6.29 -2.22 44.34
CA PRO A 820 5.68 -3.09 45.34
C PRO A 820 4.19 -3.40 45.06
N GLY A 821 3.46 -2.48 44.43
CA GLY A 821 2.09 -2.72 43.97
C GLY A 821 2.00 -3.82 42.90
N ALA A 822 2.97 -3.88 41.99
CA ALA A 822 3.04 -4.92 40.95
C ALA A 822 3.34 -6.31 41.55
N ALA A 823 4.21 -6.36 42.57
CA ALA A 823 4.49 -7.59 43.32
C ALA A 823 3.23 -8.11 44.03
N LEU A 824 2.52 -7.22 44.75
CA LEU A 824 1.26 -7.56 45.41
C LEU A 824 0.18 -8.00 44.42
N GLU A 825 0.12 -7.39 43.24
CA GLU A 825 -0.80 -7.79 42.17
C GLU A 825 -0.51 -9.22 41.70
N GLY A 826 0.76 -9.58 41.51
CA GLY A 826 1.19 -10.93 41.17
C GLY A 826 0.83 -11.97 42.23
N GLU A 827 1.04 -11.64 43.51
CA GLU A 827 0.67 -12.49 44.65
C GLU A 827 -0.84 -12.71 44.73
N ARG A 828 -1.64 -11.64 44.59
CA ARG A 828 -3.11 -11.74 44.59
C ARG A 828 -3.66 -12.55 43.43
N LEU A 829 -3.07 -12.46 42.25
CA LEU A 829 -3.46 -13.29 41.11
C LEU A 829 -3.15 -14.76 41.35
N LEU A 830 -2.01 -15.06 41.99
CA LEU A 830 -1.69 -16.42 42.40
C LEU A 830 -2.72 -16.94 43.41
N GLU A 831 -3.09 -16.14 44.41
CA GLU A 831 -4.13 -16.49 45.40
C GLU A 831 -5.52 -16.68 44.77
N LEU A 832 -5.87 -15.85 43.78
CA LEU A 832 -7.16 -15.92 43.09
C LEU A 832 -7.29 -17.17 42.21
N LEU A 833 -6.22 -17.52 41.48
CA LEU A 833 -6.26 -18.54 40.44
C LEU A 833 -5.83 -19.93 40.92
N ARG A 834 -4.91 -20.03 41.87
CA ARG A 834 -4.39 -21.32 42.36
C ARG A 834 -5.46 -22.25 42.97
N PRO A 835 -6.52 -21.76 43.64
CA PRO A 835 -7.58 -22.62 44.15
C PRO A 835 -8.49 -23.20 43.05
N LEU A 836 -8.42 -22.69 41.83
CA LEU A 836 -9.31 -23.06 40.74
C LEU A 836 -8.74 -24.29 40.02
N ALA A 837 -9.48 -25.40 40.04
CA ALA A 837 -9.02 -26.69 39.53
C ALA A 837 -8.61 -26.65 38.04
N ASP A 838 -9.23 -25.76 37.27
CA ASP A 838 -9.01 -25.63 35.84
C ASP A 838 -8.03 -24.50 35.47
N ALA A 839 -7.23 -24.01 36.44
CA ALA A 839 -6.23 -22.97 36.21
C ALA A 839 -4.83 -23.40 36.68
N ARG A 840 -3.83 -23.18 35.81
CA ARG A 840 -2.41 -23.34 36.14
C ARG A 840 -1.71 -22.00 36.06
N VAL A 841 -1.04 -21.61 37.13
CA VAL A 841 -0.35 -20.32 37.22
C VAL A 841 1.16 -20.53 37.36
N THR A 842 1.93 -19.86 36.51
CA THR A 842 3.39 -19.71 36.68
C THR A 842 3.68 -18.26 37.04
N LEU A 843 4.27 -18.02 38.22
CA LEU A 843 4.67 -16.68 38.66
C LEU A 843 6.18 -16.50 38.45
N VAL A 844 6.56 -15.44 37.73
CA VAL A 844 7.94 -14.98 37.58
C VAL A 844 8.03 -13.56 38.11
N GLN A 845 8.71 -13.38 39.24
CA GLN A 845 8.73 -12.10 39.98
C GLN A 845 10.14 -11.58 40.22
N GLY A 846 10.29 -10.25 40.25
CA GLY A 846 11.55 -9.61 40.61
C GLY A 846 12.69 -9.98 39.66
N ARG A 847 13.88 -10.19 40.24
CA ARG A 847 15.10 -10.52 39.51
C ARG A 847 15.05 -11.85 38.74
N ALA A 848 14.03 -12.68 38.94
CA ALA A 848 13.82 -13.90 38.15
C ALA A 848 13.25 -13.60 36.74
N ALA A 849 12.62 -12.43 36.55
CA ALA A 849 12.04 -12.00 35.28
C ALA A 849 13.11 -11.43 34.32
N THR A 850 14.11 -12.24 33.99
CA THR A 850 15.14 -11.90 32.99
C THR A 850 14.58 -12.00 31.58
N ARG A 851 15.16 -11.26 30.64
CA ARG A 851 14.79 -11.32 29.22
C ARG A 851 14.89 -12.75 28.68
N ALA A 852 15.97 -13.46 29.03
CA ALA A 852 16.18 -14.85 28.60
C ALA A 852 15.09 -15.80 29.15
N ARG A 853 14.69 -15.64 30.42
CA ARG A 853 13.62 -16.45 31.01
C ARG A 853 12.29 -16.19 30.31
N LEU A 854 11.89 -14.93 30.15
CA LEU A 854 10.60 -14.61 29.53
C LEU A 854 10.54 -15.07 28.06
N LEU A 855 11.65 -14.97 27.32
CA LEU A 855 11.75 -15.54 25.97
C LEU A 855 11.52 -17.06 25.96
N ALA A 856 12.14 -17.78 26.88
CA ALA A 856 11.96 -19.23 26.99
C ALA A 856 10.51 -19.60 27.32
N GLU A 857 9.86 -18.85 28.21
CA GLU A 857 8.45 -19.06 28.55
C GLU A 857 7.53 -18.84 27.36
N PHE A 858 7.75 -17.79 26.55
CA PHE A 858 6.95 -17.58 25.34
C PHE A 858 7.22 -18.66 24.27
N GLN A 859 8.48 -19.07 24.09
CA GLN A 859 8.85 -20.13 23.15
C GLN A 859 8.25 -21.50 23.50
N SER A 860 8.00 -21.76 24.78
CA SER A 860 7.37 -23.01 25.23
C SER A 860 6.04 -23.26 24.52
N GLY A 861 5.23 -22.21 24.31
CA GLY A 861 3.86 -22.32 23.83
C GLY A 861 2.88 -22.91 24.86
N GLU A 862 3.25 -22.92 26.13
CA GLU A 862 2.49 -23.54 27.23
C GLU A 862 1.44 -22.63 27.88
N TYR A 863 1.33 -21.38 27.43
CA TYR A 863 0.50 -20.36 28.07
C TYR A 863 -0.62 -19.89 27.15
N ASP A 864 -1.83 -19.82 27.70
CA ASP A 864 -3.00 -19.24 27.04
C ASP A 864 -2.99 -17.71 27.20
N LEU A 865 -2.54 -17.23 28.37
CA LEU A 865 -2.55 -15.83 28.77
C LEU A 865 -1.24 -15.44 29.46
N LEU A 866 -0.77 -14.22 29.17
CA LEU A 866 0.24 -13.50 29.94
C LEU A 866 -0.42 -12.37 30.74
N HIS A 867 -0.19 -12.31 32.05
CA HIS A 867 -0.43 -11.13 32.86
C HIS A 867 0.91 -10.49 33.20
N PHE A 868 1.11 -9.25 32.80
CA PHE A 868 2.32 -8.49 33.06
C PHE A 868 2.00 -7.25 33.90
N ALA A 869 2.65 -7.16 35.06
CA ALA A 869 2.60 -6.02 35.97
C ALA A 869 4.02 -5.46 36.14
N GLY A 870 4.31 -4.31 35.52
CA GLY A 870 5.67 -3.74 35.53
C GLY A 870 5.87 -2.55 34.59
N HIS A 871 7.13 -2.19 34.35
CA HIS A 871 7.49 -1.08 33.46
C HIS A 871 7.49 -1.49 31.98
N ALA A 872 7.05 -0.58 31.12
CA ALA A 872 7.29 -0.61 29.68
C ALA A 872 8.53 0.21 29.32
N PHE A 873 9.15 -0.11 28.18
CA PHE A 873 10.12 0.74 27.52
C PHE A 873 9.58 1.12 26.14
N PHE A 874 9.63 2.41 25.82
CA PHE A 874 9.18 2.95 24.54
C PHE A 874 10.30 3.75 23.88
N ASP A 875 10.62 3.40 22.64
CA ASP A 875 11.58 4.10 21.80
C ASP A 875 10.82 4.72 20.62
N ALA A 876 10.67 6.05 20.65
CA ALA A 876 9.95 6.78 19.60
C ALA A 876 10.69 6.80 18.25
N SER A 877 12.00 6.55 18.25
CA SER A 877 12.84 6.56 17.04
C SER A 877 12.96 5.18 16.38
N ALA A 878 12.74 4.13 17.17
CA ALA A 878 12.80 2.73 16.76
C ALA A 878 11.71 1.94 17.50
N PRO A 879 10.42 2.07 17.12
CA PRO A 879 9.29 1.47 17.82
C PRO A 879 9.41 -0.04 18.05
N GLU A 880 10.09 -0.76 17.15
CA GLU A 880 10.36 -2.20 17.25
C GLU A 880 11.25 -2.60 18.44
N ARG A 881 12.00 -1.64 19.00
CA ARG A 881 12.79 -1.80 20.24
C ARG A 881 11.96 -1.57 21.49
N SER A 882 10.75 -1.03 21.35
CA SER A 882 9.81 -0.90 22.44
C SER A 882 9.35 -2.27 22.92
N GLY A 883 9.00 -2.37 24.20
CA GLY A 883 8.65 -3.64 24.80
C GLY A 883 8.54 -3.58 26.31
N VAL A 884 8.61 -4.73 26.95
CA VAL A 884 8.51 -4.83 28.41
C VAL A 884 9.90 -4.82 29.05
N ARG A 885 10.04 -4.09 30.16
CA ARG A 885 11.31 -4.00 30.87
C ARG A 885 11.45 -5.21 31.79
N CYS A 886 12.42 -6.06 31.48
CA CYS A 886 12.83 -7.21 32.29
C CYS A 886 13.82 -6.73 33.38
N SER A 887 14.25 -7.64 34.25
CA SER A 887 15.20 -7.33 35.32
C SER A 887 16.60 -6.92 34.81
N ASP A 888 16.97 -7.34 33.59
CA ASP A 888 18.31 -7.21 33.00
C ASP A 888 18.33 -6.48 31.64
N ALA A 889 17.23 -6.55 30.86
CA ALA A 889 17.14 -5.96 29.52
C ALA A 889 15.68 -5.62 29.14
N VAL A 890 15.46 -5.15 27.91
CA VAL A 890 14.11 -4.98 27.33
C VAL A 890 13.79 -6.19 26.47
N LEU A 891 12.62 -6.79 26.68
CA LEU A 891 12.06 -7.76 25.75
C LEU A 891 11.22 -7.02 24.72
N SER A 892 11.77 -6.89 23.52
CA SER A 892 11.29 -5.98 22.47
C SER A 892 10.29 -6.62 21.52
N GLY A 893 9.60 -5.82 20.70
CA GLY A 893 8.72 -6.34 19.65
C GLY A 893 9.44 -7.17 18.59
N ALA A 894 10.68 -6.83 18.25
CA ALA A 894 11.52 -7.64 17.37
C ALA A 894 11.73 -9.07 17.94
N ASP A 895 11.88 -9.20 19.26
CA ASP A 895 12.02 -10.50 19.92
C ASP A 895 10.75 -11.34 19.76
N LEU A 896 9.58 -10.72 19.92
CA LEU A 896 8.27 -11.38 19.77
C LEU A 896 7.98 -11.77 18.32
N ALA A 897 8.40 -10.95 17.36
CA ALA A 897 8.21 -11.22 15.93
C ALA A 897 8.90 -12.52 15.48
N GLY A 898 10.04 -12.86 16.06
CA GLY A 898 10.78 -14.10 15.79
C GLY A 898 10.18 -15.36 16.42
N LEU A 899 9.20 -15.24 17.31
CA LEU A 899 8.60 -16.40 17.98
C LEU A 899 7.56 -17.07 17.11
N ALA A 900 7.50 -18.41 17.15
CA ALA A 900 6.51 -19.22 16.42
C ALA A 900 5.18 -19.37 17.18
N ARG A 901 5.21 -19.26 18.52
CA ARG A 901 4.05 -19.38 19.40
C ARG A 901 4.01 -18.21 20.38
N LEU A 902 2.82 -17.68 20.63
CA LEU A 902 2.57 -16.62 21.60
C LEU A 902 1.26 -16.90 22.36
N PRO A 903 1.09 -16.39 23.58
CA PRO A 903 -0.21 -16.40 24.26
C PRO A 903 -1.30 -15.75 23.41
N ALA A 904 -2.53 -16.25 23.52
CA ALA A 904 -3.68 -15.69 22.81
C ALA A 904 -4.11 -14.33 23.39
N LEU A 905 -3.83 -14.10 24.68
CA LEU A 905 -4.13 -12.88 25.39
C LEU A 905 -2.93 -12.39 26.20
N VAL A 906 -2.63 -11.10 26.09
CA VAL A 906 -1.73 -10.37 26.98
C VAL A 906 -2.54 -9.34 27.77
N VAL A 907 -2.45 -9.37 29.10
CA VAL A 907 -2.95 -8.33 30.01
C VAL A 907 -1.74 -7.57 30.54
N PHE A 908 -1.68 -6.27 30.30
CA PHE A 908 -0.58 -5.40 30.69
C PHE A 908 -1.11 -4.30 31.60
N ASN A 909 -0.73 -4.37 32.86
CA ASN A 909 -1.01 -3.32 33.84
C ASN A 909 0.24 -2.47 34.05
N ALA A 910 0.14 -1.19 33.70
CA ALA A 910 1.16 -0.21 34.07
C ALA A 910 1.00 0.12 35.56
N CYS A 911 1.92 -0.34 36.42
CA CYS A 911 1.77 -0.19 37.87
C CYS A 911 2.32 1.13 38.43
N GLU A 912 1.79 1.51 39.59
CA GLU A 912 2.02 2.76 40.28
C GLU A 912 3.10 2.65 41.37
N SER A 913 4.19 3.40 41.26
CA SER A 913 5.05 3.78 42.41
C SER A 913 4.89 5.26 42.80
N GLY A 914 3.78 5.92 42.40
CA GLY A 914 3.65 7.39 42.41
C GLY A 914 2.51 8.07 43.18
N ARG A 915 1.42 7.38 43.62
CA ARG A 915 0.36 8.03 44.44
C ARG A 915 0.56 7.91 45.95
N LEU A 916 1.47 7.06 46.42
CA LEU A 916 1.79 6.99 47.86
C LEU A 916 2.95 7.93 48.21
N ARG A 917 2.59 9.18 48.54
CA ARG A 917 2.97 9.86 49.80
C ARG A 917 2.45 11.30 49.76
N ARG A 918 1.42 11.55 50.58
CA ARG A 918 1.25 12.87 51.19
C ARG A 918 2.56 13.17 51.94
N GLY A 919 3.28 14.18 51.48
CA GLY A 919 4.48 14.70 52.15
C GLY A 919 5.77 13.93 51.82
N ALA A 920 6.49 14.40 50.81
CA ALA A 920 7.96 14.50 50.74
C ALA A 920 8.38 14.70 49.28
N ALA A 921 9.16 15.75 49.03
CA ALA A 921 9.68 16.09 47.72
C ALA A 921 10.87 15.17 47.37
N THR A 922 10.66 14.21 46.47
CA THR A 922 11.77 13.54 45.75
C THR A 922 11.32 13.10 44.36
N VAL A 923 11.96 13.70 43.35
CA VAL A 923 12.09 13.31 41.92
C VAL A 923 10.86 12.70 41.25
N ARG A 924 9.97 13.56 40.75
CA ARG A 924 8.87 13.20 39.84
C ARG A 924 9.37 13.15 38.40
N VAL A 925 9.63 11.97 37.83
CA VAL A 925 9.58 11.82 36.36
C VAL A 925 8.11 11.70 35.96
N ARG A 926 7.38 12.82 35.97
CA ARG A 926 6.01 12.88 35.47
C ARG A 926 6.03 12.99 33.95
N ALA A 927 5.98 11.85 33.26
CA ALA A 927 5.42 11.81 31.92
C ALA A 927 4.06 12.54 31.92
N GLY A 928 3.77 13.41 30.94
CA GLY A 928 2.39 13.86 30.75
C GLY A 928 1.53 12.74 30.13
N ILE A 929 0.22 12.76 30.34
CA ILE A 929 -0.75 11.75 29.86
C ILE A 929 -0.67 11.55 28.35
N ALA A 930 -0.45 12.61 27.58
CA ALA A 930 -0.25 12.53 26.14
C ALA A 930 0.94 11.64 25.77
N ARG A 931 2.00 11.60 26.60
CA ARG A 931 3.14 10.70 26.41
C ARG A 931 2.76 9.26 26.74
N ARG A 932 2.06 9.03 27.86
CA ARG A 932 1.60 7.68 28.25
C ARG A 932 0.61 7.07 27.25
N LEU A 933 -0.31 7.88 26.70
CA LEU A 933 -1.21 7.47 25.63
C LEU A 933 -0.42 6.95 24.41
N ARG A 934 0.70 7.59 24.05
CA ARG A 934 1.59 7.14 22.98
C ARG A 934 2.38 5.88 23.35
N GLU A 935 2.94 5.83 24.56
CA GLU A 935 3.71 4.68 25.06
C GLU A 935 2.86 3.41 25.15
N SER A 936 1.65 3.50 25.71
CA SER A 936 0.69 2.39 25.84
C SER A 936 0.24 1.87 24.47
N HIS A 937 -0.03 2.77 23.53
CA HIS A 937 -0.31 2.40 22.14
C HIS A 937 0.87 1.68 21.48
N GLY A 938 2.08 2.23 21.59
CA GLY A 938 3.28 1.63 20.99
C GLY A 938 3.53 0.21 21.51
N LEU A 939 3.25 -0.04 22.78
CA LEU A 939 3.35 -1.38 23.36
C LEU A 939 2.28 -2.34 22.82
N ALA A 940 1.02 -1.90 22.74
CA ALA A 940 -0.06 -2.69 22.15
C ALA A 940 0.26 -3.05 20.69
N GLU A 941 0.73 -2.09 19.90
CA GLU A 941 1.16 -2.30 18.52
C GLU A 941 2.27 -3.35 18.43
N VAL A 942 3.28 -3.27 19.29
CA VAL A 942 4.39 -4.23 19.38
C VAL A 942 3.87 -5.67 19.55
N PHE A 943 2.98 -5.92 20.52
CA PHE A 943 2.42 -7.26 20.75
C PHE A 943 1.53 -7.73 19.59
N LEU A 944 0.70 -6.84 19.04
CA LEU A 944 -0.19 -7.17 17.92
C LEU A 944 0.63 -7.51 16.66
N ARG A 945 1.70 -6.76 16.36
CA ARG A 945 2.64 -7.04 15.26
C ARG A 945 3.43 -8.33 15.51
N GLY A 946 3.77 -8.64 16.76
CA GLY A 946 4.41 -9.89 17.15
C GLY A 946 3.54 -11.13 16.89
N GLY A 947 2.22 -10.97 16.81
CA GLY A 947 1.25 -12.04 16.55
C GLY A 947 0.40 -12.44 17.76
N VAL A 948 0.34 -11.61 18.81
CA VAL A 948 -0.64 -11.78 19.89
C VAL A 948 -2.04 -11.45 19.35
N ALA A 949 -3.03 -12.31 19.59
CA ALA A 949 -4.39 -12.12 19.10
C ALA A 949 -5.12 -10.99 19.83
N ASN A 950 -5.04 -10.97 21.17
CA ASN A 950 -5.72 -10.02 22.04
C ASN A 950 -4.74 -9.38 23.03
N TYR A 951 -4.85 -8.07 23.21
CA TYR A 951 -4.04 -7.31 24.16
C TYR A 951 -4.97 -6.42 25.00
N ILE A 952 -4.80 -6.44 26.31
CA ILE A 952 -5.47 -5.53 27.25
C ILE A 952 -4.36 -4.70 27.89
N GLY A 953 -4.46 -3.37 27.78
CA GLY A 953 -3.51 -2.45 28.40
C GLY A 953 -4.20 -1.33 29.16
N THR A 954 -3.42 -0.49 29.83
CA THR A 954 -3.90 0.72 30.50
C THR A 954 -3.23 1.97 29.94
N TYR A 955 -3.92 3.11 29.92
CA TYR A 955 -3.36 4.40 29.52
C TYR A 955 -2.58 5.09 30.63
N TRP A 956 -3.03 4.92 31.87
CA TRP A 956 -2.41 5.50 33.06
C TRP A 956 -2.17 4.42 34.12
N PRO A 957 -1.45 4.76 35.21
CA PRO A 957 -1.30 3.85 36.32
C PRO A 957 -2.64 3.61 37.01
N VAL A 958 -3.02 2.34 37.11
CA VAL A 958 -4.24 1.91 37.79
C VAL A 958 -3.98 1.83 39.29
N GLY A 959 -4.92 2.31 40.11
CA GLY A 959 -4.81 2.16 41.56
C GLY A 959 -5.08 0.72 42.02
N ASP A 960 -4.41 0.29 43.09
CA ASP A 960 -4.47 -1.10 43.61
C ASP A 960 -5.90 -1.66 43.77
N SER A 961 -6.85 -0.84 44.24
CA SER A 961 -8.25 -1.26 44.44
C SER A 961 -8.99 -1.53 43.11
N ALA A 962 -8.67 -0.77 42.07
CA ALA A 962 -9.23 -0.96 40.73
C ALA A 962 -8.56 -2.11 39.99
N ALA A 963 -7.23 -2.28 40.13
CA ALA A 963 -6.50 -3.44 39.60
C ALA A 963 -7.02 -4.75 40.21
N LEU A 964 -7.23 -4.77 41.53
CA LEU A 964 -7.81 -5.92 42.21
C LEU A 964 -9.25 -6.21 41.75
N ALA A 965 -10.11 -5.18 41.71
CA ALA A 965 -11.49 -5.34 41.24
C ALA A 965 -11.57 -5.83 39.79
N PHE A 966 -10.64 -5.40 38.93
CA PHE A 966 -10.51 -5.90 37.58
C PHE A 966 -10.21 -7.40 37.60
N ALA A 967 -9.15 -7.81 38.29
CA ALA A 967 -8.71 -9.20 38.34
C ALA A 967 -9.78 -10.15 38.91
N GLU A 968 -10.42 -9.78 40.03
CA GLU A 968 -11.47 -10.55 40.71
C GLU A 968 -12.72 -10.78 39.83
N SER A 969 -12.94 -9.94 38.82
CA SER A 969 -14.08 -10.08 37.90
C SER A 969 -13.66 -10.71 36.57
N PHE A 970 -12.54 -10.24 36.01
CA PHE A 970 -12.07 -10.62 34.67
C PHE A 970 -11.67 -12.09 34.59
N TYR A 971 -10.82 -12.57 35.49
CA TYR A 971 -10.30 -13.94 35.43
C TYR A 971 -11.37 -15.01 35.68
N PRO A 972 -12.24 -14.87 36.70
CA PRO A 972 -13.37 -15.78 36.86
C PRO A 972 -14.34 -15.77 35.67
N ALA A 973 -14.55 -14.61 35.02
CA ALA A 973 -15.37 -14.56 33.82
C ALA A 973 -14.77 -15.37 32.66
N LEU A 974 -13.45 -15.28 32.43
CA LEU A 974 -12.76 -16.13 31.44
C LEU A 974 -12.89 -17.63 31.76
N LEU A 975 -12.84 -18.00 33.05
CA LEU A 975 -13.04 -19.38 33.50
C LEU A 975 -14.50 -19.87 33.41
N ARG A 976 -15.47 -18.96 33.36
CA ARG A 976 -16.85 -19.31 32.96
C ARG A 976 -17.02 -19.37 31.44
N ASN A 977 -15.89 -19.40 30.73
CA ASN A 977 -15.80 -19.33 29.28
C ASN A 977 -16.51 -18.09 28.69
N ALA A 978 -16.51 -16.94 29.38
CA ALA A 978 -16.98 -15.70 28.77
C ALA A 978 -16.06 -15.28 27.61
N SER A 979 -16.60 -14.54 26.63
CA SER A 979 -15.73 -13.88 25.65
C SER A 979 -14.88 -12.80 26.35
N ILE A 980 -13.72 -12.47 25.79
CA ILE A 980 -12.83 -11.46 26.35
C ILE A 980 -13.57 -10.11 26.49
N GLY A 981 -14.37 -9.72 25.50
CA GLY A 981 -15.16 -8.49 25.56
C GLY A 981 -16.17 -8.49 26.72
N ALA A 982 -16.88 -9.59 26.94
CA ALA A 982 -17.82 -9.72 28.06
C ALA A 982 -17.10 -9.68 29.42
N ALA A 983 -15.95 -10.34 29.54
CA ALA A 983 -15.13 -10.31 30.75
C ALA A 983 -14.60 -8.89 31.05
N VAL A 984 -14.18 -8.13 30.02
CA VAL A 984 -13.78 -6.73 30.17
C VAL A 984 -14.95 -5.86 30.63
N VAL A 985 -16.15 -6.03 30.06
CA VAL A 985 -17.35 -5.30 30.50
C VAL A 985 -17.71 -5.59 31.96
N GLU A 986 -17.66 -6.86 32.37
CA GLU A 986 -17.91 -7.27 33.75
C GLU A 986 -16.91 -6.59 34.70
N ALA A 987 -15.62 -6.64 34.35
CA ALA A 987 -14.56 -6.00 35.14
C ALA A 987 -14.69 -4.47 35.22
N ARG A 988 -15.00 -3.80 34.10
CA ARG A 988 -15.28 -2.36 34.07
C ARG A 988 -16.48 -2.01 34.95
N SER A 989 -17.52 -2.84 34.93
CA SER A 989 -18.73 -2.66 35.76
C SER A 989 -18.41 -2.78 37.25
N ALA A 990 -17.58 -3.74 37.65
CA ALA A 990 -17.13 -3.91 39.02
C ALA A 990 -16.33 -2.69 39.53
N ILE A 991 -15.41 -2.16 38.71
CA ILE A 991 -14.65 -0.95 39.05
C ILE A 991 -15.57 0.28 39.13
N ARG A 992 -16.50 0.43 38.17
CA ARG A 992 -17.49 1.52 38.13
C ARG A 992 -18.43 1.50 39.34
N ALA A 993 -18.82 0.32 39.83
CA ALA A 993 -19.62 0.16 41.04
C ALA A 993 -18.89 0.70 42.29
N LYS A 994 -17.55 0.63 42.32
CA LYS A 994 -16.71 1.27 43.34
C LYS A 994 -16.52 2.79 43.12
N ARG A 995 -17.21 3.37 42.13
CA ARG A 995 -17.14 4.79 41.72
C ARG A 995 -15.74 5.26 41.29
N SER A 996 -14.83 4.34 40.95
CA SER A 996 -13.50 4.68 40.44
C SER A 996 -13.57 5.01 38.94
N PRO A 997 -12.94 6.09 38.45
CA PRO A 997 -12.87 6.39 37.01
C PRO A 997 -11.94 5.43 36.24
N ASP A 998 -11.13 4.63 36.92
CA ASP A 998 -10.16 3.71 36.31
C ASP A 998 -10.80 2.59 35.48
N TRP A 999 -12.13 2.41 35.54
CA TRP A 999 -12.83 1.49 34.64
C TRP A 999 -12.60 1.86 33.16
N ALA A 1000 -12.43 3.15 32.85
CA ALA A 1000 -12.20 3.62 31.48
C ALA A 1000 -10.72 3.55 31.05
N ASP A 1001 -9.84 3.10 31.93
CA ASP A 1001 -8.41 2.98 31.66
C ASP A 1001 -8.05 1.69 30.90
N TYR A 1002 -8.82 0.63 31.10
CA TYR A 1002 -8.59 -0.68 30.47
C TYR A 1002 -8.97 -0.66 29.00
N VAL A 1003 -8.02 -0.96 28.12
CA VAL A 1003 -8.14 -0.91 26.65
C VAL A 1003 -7.99 -2.30 26.07
N HIS A 1004 -9.04 -2.84 25.44
CA HIS A 1004 -8.98 -4.13 24.77
C HIS A 1004 -8.74 -3.97 23.27
N TYR A 1005 -7.61 -4.44 22.78
CA TYR A 1005 -7.33 -4.67 21.36
C TYR A 1005 -7.57 -6.13 21.00
N GLY A 1006 -8.42 -6.40 20.01
CA GLY A 1006 -8.69 -7.76 19.56
C GLY A 1006 -10.14 -7.98 19.10
N ASP A 1007 -10.58 -9.22 19.13
CA ASP A 1007 -11.97 -9.58 18.85
C ASP A 1007 -12.76 -9.68 20.17
N PRO A 1008 -13.81 -8.86 20.40
CA PRO A 1008 -14.60 -8.90 21.63
C PRO A 1008 -15.31 -10.23 21.84
N GLU A 1009 -15.55 -10.99 20.77
CA GLU A 1009 -16.22 -12.29 20.81
C GLU A 1009 -15.23 -13.45 20.98
N PHE A 1010 -13.93 -13.17 21.03
CA PHE A 1010 -12.90 -14.19 21.22
C PHE A 1010 -13.07 -14.87 22.58
N ARG A 1011 -13.14 -16.21 22.56
CA ARG A 1011 -13.12 -17.04 23.76
C ARG A 1011 -11.75 -17.67 23.92
N LEU A 1012 -11.20 -17.52 25.12
CA LEU A 1012 -9.86 -18.03 25.43
C LEU A 1012 -9.83 -19.56 25.43
N LYS A 1013 -10.95 -20.21 25.78
CA LYS A 1013 -11.16 -21.66 25.71
C LYS A 1013 -12.38 -22.01 24.84
N GLU A 1014 -12.32 -23.14 24.14
CA GLU A 1014 -13.41 -23.59 23.25
C GLU A 1014 -14.38 -24.60 23.93
N GLY A 1015 -13.97 -25.21 25.05
CA GLY A 1015 -14.76 -26.19 25.79
C GLY A 1015 -15.67 -25.60 26.88
N HIS A 1016 -16.70 -26.34 27.28
CA HIS A 1016 -17.34 -26.11 28.58
C HIS A 1016 -16.28 -26.40 29.66
N LEU A 1017 -15.88 -25.35 30.39
CA LEU A 1017 -15.27 -25.48 31.71
C LEU A 1017 -16.33 -26.03 32.68
#